data_AF-A0A8H8A761-F1
#
_entry.id   AF-A0A8H8A761-F1
#
_cell.length_a   1.000
_cell.length_b   1.000
_cell.length_c   1.000
_cell.angle_alpha   90.00
_cell.angle_beta   90.00
_cell.angle_gamma   90.00
#
_symmetry.space_group_name_H-M   'P 1'
#
loop_
_entity.id
_entity.type
_entity.pdbx_description
1 polymer ?
#
loop_
_entity_poly.entity_id
_entity_poly.type
_entity_poly.pdbx_seq_one_letter_code
_entity_poly.pdbx_strand_id
1 'polypeptide(L)'
;MQDSHKNKIIQKTNNASIVSKRSAEYSGYPFSKNQYLRAFVKKPKRRSPVINRGYYIRCKAIDTVIQNFLSEKNNLKKVIINLGCGYDPLPFRYISESTFDNVLFFDIDFPDLIKNKKSIIKEDHELKKMSLKQILSSKNQLILQYQLIGCNLEDLDSLKIILKEKCPDLETMNILFISEVAMVYMETNFSDKVINWASFFPYASFVILEQILPSSKNHPFGKTMISYFNKLKTPLYSLDQYPTLESQYKRFLNKGWKNIEAFDLCTFWYYGIDKETKDKVNLTEEFDEWEEIILFLQHYCLLIAKNFESEKQILLNFPPKGFQYLNSDEQTQFLNNHIFNNFDSNFLVRAQKISGNGSFHRKFGATTLFNRNSIIYHGGISESGRDGKIFIITYKGNIVHEFKAEYLGIRVCHTLDYFSQDNILFCVGGRESPCKLSSSEQEFNRLTQNTLKTGHCVNRYRHGMVKVTLQEETRYILFGGNEKTCQLADKEWMIWSQEKGWEFLETNSKNKMQPRSGMCMIWLPERKEGIICGGMDKNGVICEDIWTFKINIFNKKWVLELIPWSNLSILDIQHISRFGAKAVNVSGILDGNVLITGGVSMFHCISWNDQFILLDLDNQKITPLDFQILEDEPILIGFDIIRIDNSIIILGGGCMCFSFGTYWNNNILTLFESNLSKEWLICEHKITKTGIPNSVSKYTNYYVDLCNLKIQNSINPEIKNISSVKIKCENEWKKILEENIPIVLKGLNVGTCIKKWTPEYLISHIGYTRKIIVHNARTDFMNFHAKNFNYETMNFGEFINSIYKDEKKLYMRSISTKNPRTKPSLLEEDFFEISSDFRIPPELSQIINPNKFSSPLRISSKNIGMWLHYDVMSNILIQIRGSKKIRLYPPSDILYLEFPPGSSSSRIPNIFIENSIELKNTHPYEVNLFPGDILYIPPFWLHAIYSLEPSISVNVFWRHLESQYYATITKDVYGNRDLKPYEISRNLIKKIVENFKGLSRNERKFYLERLGAELIEASKT
;
A
#
# COMPACT_ATOMS: atom_id res chain seq x y z
N MET A 1 36.02 -13.32 7.80
CA MET A 1 35.27 -12.07 8.10
C MET A 1 34.05 -11.88 7.21
N GLN A 2 34.06 -12.26 5.92
CA GLN A 2 32.89 -12.15 5.02
C GLN A 2 31.70 -13.03 5.45
N ASP A 3 31.92 -14.26 5.91
CA ASP A 3 30.85 -15.17 6.36
C ASP A 3 30.10 -14.67 7.61
N SER A 4 30.82 -14.06 8.56
CA SER A 4 30.21 -13.43 9.74
C SER A 4 29.28 -12.26 9.35
N HIS A 5 29.63 -11.51 8.30
CA HIS A 5 28.80 -10.42 7.79
C HIS A 5 27.56 -10.94 7.03
N LYS A 6 27.71 -11.98 6.21
CA LYS A 6 26.60 -12.69 5.52
C LYS A 6 25.58 -13.20 6.55
N ASN A 7 26.04 -13.89 7.59
CA ASN A 7 25.18 -14.46 8.63
C ASN A 7 24.41 -13.39 9.43
N LYS A 8 25.05 -12.27 9.76
CA LYS A 8 24.37 -11.13 10.43
C LYS A 8 23.28 -10.49 9.57
N ILE A 9 23.40 -10.52 8.25
CA ILE A 9 22.36 -10.01 7.35
C ILE A 9 21.18 -10.98 7.32
N ILE A 10 21.43 -12.29 7.18
CA ILE A 10 20.38 -13.33 7.21
C ILE A 10 19.59 -13.25 8.51
N GLN A 11 20.26 -13.08 9.67
CA GLN A 11 19.58 -12.92 10.96
C GLN A 11 18.61 -11.71 11.03
N LYS A 12 18.73 -10.71 10.14
CA LYS A 12 17.78 -9.58 10.10
C LYS A 12 16.44 -9.96 9.45
N THR A 13 16.37 -11.02 8.64
CA THR A 13 15.11 -11.48 8.04
C THR A 13 14.13 -11.97 9.12
N ASN A 14 14.66 -12.55 10.21
CA ASN A 14 13.90 -12.91 11.41
C ASN A 14 13.08 -11.73 11.96
N ASN A 15 13.68 -10.54 12.08
CA ASN A 15 12.98 -9.36 12.59
C ASN A 15 11.80 -8.95 11.70
N ALA A 16 11.92 -9.08 10.38
CA ALA A 16 10.83 -8.75 9.47
C ALA A 16 9.67 -9.75 9.58
N SER A 17 9.98 -11.05 9.62
CA SER A 17 9.00 -12.13 9.76
C SER A 17 8.23 -12.04 11.07
N ILE A 18 8.93 -11.89 12.18
CA ILE A 18 8.35 -11.87 13.52
C ILE A 18 7.49 -10.61 13.76
N VAL A 19 7.85 -9.47 13.17
CA VAL A 19 7.00 -8.27 13.17
C VAL A 19 5.69 -8.52 12.42
N SER A 20 5.72 -9.25 11.30
CA SER A 20 4.50 -9.57 10.55
C SER A 20 3.64 -10.63 11.24
N LYS A 21 4.24 -11.67 11.85
CA LYS A 21 3.53 -12.60 12.75
C LYS A 21 2.83 -11.83 13.89
N ARG A 22 3.54 -10.90 14.55
CA ARG A 22 2.96 -10.08 15.64
C ARG A 22 1.88 -9.14 15.14
N SER A 23 2.01 -8.60 13.92
CA SER A 23 0.96 -7.76 13.32
C SER A 23 -0.33 -8.53 13.18
N ALA A 24 -0.28 -9.75 12.64
CA ALA A 24 -1.45 -10.60 12.47
C ALA A 24 -2.07 -11.00 13.82
N GLU A 25 -1.25 -11.41 14.80
CA GLU A 25 -1.73 -11.71 16.17
C GLU A 25 -2.40 -10.49 16.82
N TYR A 26 -1.81 -9.30 16.65
CA TYR A 26 -2.34 -8.05 17.20
C TYR A 26 -3.61 -7.56 16.47
N SER A 27 -3.75 -7.87 15.18
CA SER A 27 -4.98 -7.60 14.41
C SER A 27 -6.15 -8.53 14.77
N GLY A 28 -5.94 -9.55 15.62
CA GLY A 28 -6.99 -10.43 16.11
C GLY A 28 -7.15 -11.74 15.33
N TYR A 29 -6.20 -12.09 14.45
CA TYR A 29 -6.22 -13.39 13.78
C TYR A 29 -6.10 -14.53 14.82
N PRO A 30 -6.78 -15.68 14.60
CA PRO A 30 -6.93 -16.71 15.62
C PRO A 30 -5.68 -17.61 15.73
N PHE A 31 -4.56 -17.07 16.23
CA PHE A 31 -3.31 -17.81 16.45
C PHE A 31 -3.37 -18.72 17.69
N SER A 32 -3.66 -18.15 18.86
CA SER A 32 -3.76 -18.86 20.13
C SER A 32 -4.47 -18.02 21.16
N LYS A 33 -4.91 -18.64 22.27
CA LYS A 33 -5.50 -17.93 23.41
C LYS A 33 -4.52 -16.92 24.04
N ASN A 34 -3.24 -17.29 24.10
CA ASN A 34 -2.16 -16.46 24.66
C ASN A 34 -1.34 -15.79 23.55
N GLN A 35 -0.82 -14.58 23.83
CA GLN A 35 -0.09 -13.76 22.86
C GLN A 35 1.43 -13.80 23.07
N TYR A 36 2.14 -14.86 22.68
CA TYR A 36 3.56 -15.01 23.00
C TYR A 36 4.51 -14.12 22.18
N LEU A 37 4.09 -13.66 20.98
CA LEU A 37 4.94 -12.80 20.13
C LEU A 37 5.20 -11.42 20.76
N ARG A 38 4.41 -11.01 21.77
CA ARG A 38 4.57 -9.73 22.49
C ARG A 38 5.93 -9.60 23.18
N ALA A 39 6.54 -10.72 23.62
CA ALA A 39 7.84 -10.71 24.28
C ALA A 39 8.96 -10.34 23.29
N PHE A 40 8.85 -10.84 22.06
CA PHE A 40 9.83 -10.63 20.99
C PHE A 40 9.60 -9.32 20.22
N VAL A 41 8.36 -8.82 20.18
CA VAL A 41 8.00 -7.54 19.54
C VAL A 41 7.12 -6.73 20.48
N LYS A 42 7.78 -5.95 21.35
CA LYS A 42 7.12 -5.13 22.39
C LYS A 42 6.11 -4.12 21.82
N LYS A 43 6.39 -3.55 20.63
CA LYS A 43 5.51 -2.59 19.95
C LYS A 43 5.01 -3.18 18.63
N PRO A 44 3.74 -3.61 18.54
CA PRO A 44 3.20 -4.15 17.29
C PRO A 44 3.22 -3.06 16.21
N LYS A 45 3.65 -3.44 15.00
CA LYS A 45 3.56 -2.59 13.81
C LYS A 45 2.47 -3.16 12.92
N ARG A 46 1.53 -2.32 12.48
CA ARG A 46 0.47 -2.75 11.58
C ARG A 46 1.03 -3.05 10.18
N ARG A 47 0.61 -4.17 9.60
CA ARG A 47 0.78 -4.53 8.18
C ARG A 47 -0.56 -4.44 7.44
N SER A 48 -0.53 -4.51 6.11
CA SER A 48 -1.76 -4.57 5.32
C SER A 48 -2.51 -5.89 5.59
N PRO A 49 -3.84 -5.93 5.38
CA PRO A 49 -4.65 -7.15 5.54
C PRO A 49 -4.10 -8.34 4.74
N VAL A 50 -3.65 -8.13 3.50
CA VAL A 50 -2.99 -9.18 2.69
C VAL A 50 -1.77 -9.78 3.38
N ILE A 51 -0.91 -8.96 4.01
CA ILE A 51 0.26 -9.44 4.74
C ILE A 51 -0.16 -10.21 5.99
N ASN A 52 -1.10 -9.67 6.78
CA ASN A 52 -1.56 -10.33 8.00
C ASN A 52 -2.18 -11.70 7.69
N ARG A 53 -3.05 -11.78 6.68
CA ARG A 53 -3.69 -13.03 6.25
C ARG A 53 -2.67 -14.03 5.71
N GLY A 54 -1.72 -13.59 4.89
CA GLY A 54 -0.65 -14.47 4.40
C GLY A 54 0.21 -15.06 5.52
N TYR A 55 0.60 -14.25 6.51
CA TYR A 55 1.34 -14.75 7.68
C TYR A 55 0.51 -15.64 8.59
N TYR A 56 -0.79 -15.38 8.74
CA TYR A 56 -1.69 -16.27 9.45
C TYR A 56 -1.76 -17.64 8.79
N ILE A 57 -2.01 -17.70 7.47
CA ILE A 57 -2.10 -18.97 6.72
C ILE A 57 -0.78 -19.74 6.82
N ARG A 58 0.36 -19.05 6.65
CA ARG A 58 1.70 -19.63 6.83
C ARG A 58 1.88 -20.26 8.21
N CYS A 59 1.55 -19.55 9.29
CA CYS A 59 1.67 -20.10 10.64
C CYS A 59 0.66 -21.22 10.90
N LYS A 60 -0.55 -21.12 10.34
CA LYS A 60 -1.58 -22.14 10.47
C LYS A 60 -1.19 -23.44 9.78
N ALA A 61 -0.50 -23.37 8.63
CA ALA A 61 0.06 -24.53 7.94
C ALA A 61 1.03 -25.33 8.84
N ILE A 62 2.01 -24.65 9.43
CA ILE A 62 2.95 -25.28 10.37
C ILE A 62 2.23 -25.82 11.61
N ASP A 63 1.29 -25.04 12.16
CA ASP A 63 0.48 -25.45 13.31
C ASP A 63 -0.31 -26.75 13.03
N THR A 64 -0.96 -26.87 11.87
CA THR A 64 -1.69 -28.08 11.46
C THR A 64 -0.76 -29.29 11.36
N VAL A 65 0.42 -29.13 10.77
CA VAL A 65 1.41 -30.22 10.68
C VAL A 65 1.85 -30.71 12.05
N ILE A 66 2.12 -29.77 12.97
CA ILE A 66 2.51 -30.11 14.35
C ILE A 66 1.36 -30.80 15.08
N GLN A 67 0.13 -30.28 14.99
CA GLN A 67 -1.02 -30.92 15.62
C GLN A 67 -1.24 -32.34 15.11
N ASN A 68 -1.08 -32.58 13.80
CA ASN A 68 -1.17 -33.92 13.23
C ASN A 68 -0.08 -34.84 13.83
N PHE A 69 1.18 -34.40 13.80
CA PHE A 69 2.29 -35.14 14.40
C PHE A 69 2.08 -35.44 15.89
N LEU A 70 1.58 -34.47 16.66
CA LEU A 70 1.29 -34.64 18.09
C LEU A 70 0.09 -35.56 18.33
N SER A 71 -0.86 -35.64 17.40
CA SER A 71 -2.02 -36.55 17.47
C SER A 71 -1.73 -37.97 16.97
N GLU A 72 -0.59 -38.19 16.30
CA GLU A 72 -0.20 -39.50 15.76
C GLU A 72 -0.14 -40.54 16.89
N LYS A 73 -0.83 -41.67 16.72
CA LYS A 73 -0.84 -42.75 17.72
C LYS A 73 0.43 -43.59 17.58
N ASN A 74 1.47 -43.23 18.32
CA ASN A 74 2.64 -44.08 18.50
C ASN A 74 3.11 -44.04 19.96
N ASN A 75 3.70 -45.15 20.40
CA ASN A 75 4.23 -45.29 21.76
C ASN A 75 5.61 -44.63 21.92
N LEU A 76 6.08 -43.94 20.89
CA LEU A 76 7.39 -43.30 20.88
C LEU A 76 7.31 -41.91 21.51
N LYS A 77 8.37 -41.53 22.22
CA LYS A 77 8.51 -40.16 22.71
C LYS A 77 8.63 -39.21 21.52
N LYS A 78 7.96 -38.05 21.61
CA LYS A 78 7.90 -37.08 20.52
C LYS A 78 8.90 -35.95 20.72
N VAL A 79 9.57 -35.59 19.63
CA VAL A 79 10.56 -34.51 19.58
C VAL A 79 10.25 -33.60 18.41
N ILE A 80 10.24 -32.29 18.64
CA ILE A 80 10.10 -31.28 17.60
C ILE A 80 11.41 -30.50 17.52
N ILE A 81 12.02 -30.48 16.33
CA ILE A 81 13.28 -29.82 16.04
C ILE A 81 13.01 -28.70 15.03
N ASN A 82 13.07 -27.45 15.48
CA ASN A 82 12.84 -26.27 14.66
C ASN A 82 14.17 -25.70 14.15
N LEU A 83 14.43 -25.90 12.85
CA LEU A 83 15.66 -25.52 12.15
C LEU A 83 15.54 -24.09 11.62
N GLY A 84 16.39 -23.19 12.12
CA GLY A 84 16.30 -21.75 11.85
C GLY A 84 15.09 -21.14 12.55
N CYS A 85 14.94 -21.43 13.85
CA CYS A 85 13.75 -21.11 14.62
C CYS A 85 13.49 -19.60 14.79
N GLY A 86 14.47 -18.74 14.53
CA GLY A 86 14.36 -17.31 14.75
C GLY A 86 13.82 -16.97 16.15
N TYR A 87 12.92 -16.00 16.24
CA TYR A 87 12.17 -15.70 17.46
C TYR A 87 10.79 -16.35 17.51
N ASP A 88 10.60 -17.48 16.84
CA ASP A 88 9.33 -18.17 16.87
C ASP A 88 8.98 -18.61 18.31
N PRO A 89 7.82 -18.20 18.86
CA PRO A 89 7.38 -18.64 20.18
C PRO A 89 6.58 -19.95 20.14
N LEU A 90 6.51 -20.65 19.01
CA LEU A 90 5.72 -21.85 18.81
C LEU A 90 5.84 -22.88 19.94
N PRO A 91 7.03 -23.24 20.47
CA PRO A 91 7.13 -24.19 21.58
C PRO A 91 6.29 -23.79 22.80
N PHE A 92 6.22 -22.49 23.11
CA PHE A 92 5.45 -22.01 24.25
C PHE A 92 3.93 -22.17 24.09
N ARG A 93 3.41 -22.26 22.86
CA ARG A 93 1.98 -22.56 22.63
C ARG A 93 1.62 -23.95 23.13
N TYR A 94 2.49 -24.92 22.90
CA TYR A 94 2.27 -26.31 23.31
C TYR A 94 2.66 -26.55 24.78
N ILE A 95 3.75 -25.95 25.25
CA ILE A 95 4.21 -26.09 26.64
C ILE A 95 3.17 -25.52 27.64
N SER A 96 2.30 -24.60 27.23
CA SER A 96 1.22 -24.12 28.10
C SER A 96 0.12 -25.13 28.38
N GLU A 97 0.04 -26.20 27.60
CA GLU A 97 -1.01 -27.21 27.69
C GLU A 97 -0.44 -28.50 28.28
N SER A 98 -1.02 -28.99 29.38
CA SER A 98 -0.52 -30.18 30.10
C SER A 98 -0.58 -31.46 29.28
N THR A 99 -1.41 -31.49 28.23
CA THR A 99 -1.50 -32.59 27.26
C THR A 99 -0.18 -32.84 26.51
N PHE A 100 0.73 -31.86 26.46
CA PHE A 100 2.00 -31.95 25.73
C PHE A 100 3.23 -32.01 26.64
N ASP A 101 3.07 -32.30 27.93
CA ASP A 101 4.18 -32.36 28.89
C ASP A 101 5.21 -33.48 28.55
N ASN A 102 4.88 -34.44 27.68
CA ASN A 102 5.81 -35.50 27.24
C ASN A 102 6.57 -35.21 25.93
N VAL A 103 6.42 -34.00 25.37
CA VAL A 103 7.04 -33.59 24.10
C VAL A 103 8.30 -32.78 24.35
N LEU A 104 9.39 -33.11 23.65
CA LEU A 104 10.63 -32.32 23.64
C LEU A 104 10.65 -31.31 22.50
N PHE A 105 11.17 -30.11 22.77
CA PHE A 105 11.32 -29.04 21.79
C PHE A 105 12.78 -28.58 21.71
N PHE A 106 13.34 -28.60 20.51
CA PHE A 106 14.67 -28.08 20.20
C PHE A 106 14.56 -26.94 19.19
N ASP A 107 14.98 -25.76 19.61
CA ASP A 107 15.07 -24.58 18.75
C ASP A 107 16.53 -24.37 18.36
N ILE A 108 16.82 -24.43 17.05
CA ILE A 108 18.17 -24.29 16.49
C ILE A 108 18.23 -23.05 15.61
N ASP A 109 19.21 -22.19 15.85
CA ASP A 109 19.53 -21.04 15.00
C ASP A 109 20.99 -20.62 15.25
N PHE A 110 21.47 -19.58 14.56
CA PHE A 110 22.81 -19.04 14.77
C PHE A 110 23.06 -18.71 16.25
N PRO A 111 24.29 -18.95 16.77
CA PRO A 111 24.62 -18.73 18.18
C PRO A 111 24.24 -17.35 18.73
N ASP A 112 24.48 -16.29 17.96
CA ASP A 112 24.13 -14.92 18.35
C ASP A 112 22.62 -14.71 18.48
N LEU A 113 21.83 -15.26 17.55
CA LEU A 113 20.37 -15.14 17.56
C LEU A 113 19.78 -15.90 18.75
N ILE A 114 20.26 -17.12 19.01
CA ILE A 114 19.85 -17.93 20.15
C ILE A 114 20.21 -17.27 21.48
N LYS A 115 21.39 -16.67 21.59
CA LYS A 115 21.79 -15.90 22.78
C LYS A 115 20.80 -14.77 23.06
N ASN A 116 20.39 -14.04 22.02
CA ASN A 116 19.39 -12.97 22.13
C ASN A 116 18.01 -13.51 22.51
N LYS A 117 17.55 -14.59 21.85
CA LYS A 117 16.27 -15.27 22.17
C LYS A 117 16.23 -15.68 23.64
N LYS A 118 17.31 -16.29 24.14
CA LYS A 118 17.47 -16.69 25.55
C LYS A 118 17.40 -15.51 26.51
N SER A 119 17.96 -14.35 26.15
CA SER A 119 17.85 -13.12 26.97
C SER A 119 16.40 -12.66 27.07
N ILE A 120 15.70 -12.58 25.94
CA ILE A 120 14.29 -12.15 25.90
C ILE A 120 13.40 -13.10 26.72
N ILE A 121 13.60 -14.42 26.58
CA ILE A 121 12.87 -15.43 27.36
C ILE A 121 13.11 -15.26 28.87
N LYS A 122 14.33 -14.90 29.29
CA LYS A 122 14.65 -14.67 30.72
C LYS A 122 14.02 -13.38 31.27
N GLU A 123 13.83 -12.36 30.43
CA GLU A 123 13.19 -11.10 30.81
C GLU A 123 11.67 -11.23 30.97
N ASP A 124 11.02 -12.09 30.18
CA ASP A 124 9.58 -12.32 30.27
C ASP A 124 9.24 -13.40 31.32
N HIS A 125 8.43 -13.03 32.31
CA HIS A 125 8.11 -13.90 33.44
C HIS A 125 7.42 -15.22 33.03
N GLU A 126 6.49 -15.17 32.07
CA GLU A 126 5.75 -16.35 31.62
C GLU A 126 6.65 -17.28 30.81
N LEU A 127 7.37 -16.73 29.83
CA LEU A 127 8.28 -17.53 29.00
C LEU A 127 9.41 -18.14 29.83
N LYS A 128 9.94 -17.41 30.81
CA LYS A 128 10.95 -17.93 31.74
C LYS A 128 10.41 -19.14 32.50
N LYS A 129 9.23 -19.04 33.10
CA LYS A 129 8.62 -20.14 33.86
C LYS A 129 8.44 -21.39 32.99
N MET A 130 7.95 -21.22 31.77
CA MET A 130 7.72 -22.32 30.83
C MET A 130 9.03 -22.94 30.33
N SER A 131 10.06 -22.12 30.10
CA SER A 131 11.38 -22.59 29.65
C SER A 131 12.14 -23.45 30.68
N LEU A 132 11.71 -23.43 31.95
CA LEU A 132 12.30 -24.20 33.03
C LEU A 132 11.57 -25.52 33.31
N LYS A 133 10.47 -25.84 32.60
CA LYS A 133 9.79 -27.13 32.74
C LYS A 133 10.74 -28.28 32.41
N GLN A 134 10.73 -29.30 33.25
CA GLN A 134 11.53 -30.51 33.11
C GLN A 134 10.63 -31.73 32.91
N ILE A 135 11.15 -32.70 32.17
CA ILE A 135 10.48 -33.96 31.87
C ILE A 135 11.44 -35.13 32.10
N LEU A 136 10.89 -36.31 32.38
CA LEU A 136 11.68 -37.54 32.51
C LEU A 136 12.15 -38.01 31.13
N SER A 137 13.46 -38.27 31.01
CA SER A 137 14.04 -39.00 29.87
C SER A 137 13.78 -40.50 29.98
N SER A 138 14.05 -41.21 28.88
CA SER A 138 14.08 -42.68 28.79
C SER A 138 15.00 -43.35 29.81
N LYS A 139 15.98 -42.64 30.36
CA LYS A 139 16.93 -43.11 31.38
C LYS A 139 16.60 -42.58 32.79
N ASN A 140 15.37 -42.15 33.04
CA ASN A 140 14.91 -41.55 34.31
C ASN A 140 15.69 -40.30 34.77
N GLN A 141 16.36 -39.59 33.86
CA GLN A 141 17.00 -38.29 34.13
C GLN A 141 16.05 -37.14 33.80
N LEU A 142 16.01 -36.12 34.64
CA LEU A 142 15.26 -34.88 34.39
C LEU A 142 15.98 -34.04 33.33
N ILE A 143 15.31 -33.79 32.21
CA ILE A 143 15.80 -32.95 31.12
C ILE A 143 14.83 -31.78 30.87
N LEU A 144 15.35 -30.64 30.41
CA LEU A 144 14.50 -29.52 30.03
C LEU A 144 13.61 -29.90 28.85
N GLN A 145 12.31 -29.58 28.97
CA GLN A 145 11.33 -29.80 27.91
C GLN A 145 11.65 -28.98 26.66
N TYR A 146 12.17 -27.76 26.85
CA TYR A 146 12.55 -26.82 25.80
C TYR A 146 14.03 -26.49 25.85
N GLN A 147 14.72 -26.69 24.73
CA GLN A 147 16.16 -26.48 24.62
C GLN A 147 16.51 -25.57 23.45
N LEU A 148 17.39 -24.62 23.72
CA LEU A 148 17.94 -23.68 22.75
C LEU A 148 19.34 -24.12 22.33
N ILE A 149 19.58 -24.26 21.03
CA ILE A 149 20.85 -24.71 20.44
C ILE A 149 21.37 -23.64 19.47
N GLY A 150 22.48 -23.01 19.82
CA GLY A 150 23.21 -22.10 18.93
C GLY A 150 24.12 -22.88 18.00
N CYS A 151 23.72 -23.08 16.73
CA CYS A 151 24.51 -23.81 15.75
C CYS A 151 24.27 -23.25 14.33
N ASN A 152 25.32 -23.21 13.50
CA ASN A 152 25.15 -22.96 12.06
C ASN A 152 24.69 -24.26 11.39
N LEU A 153 23.56 -24.25 10.70
CA LEU A 153 23.02 -25.44 10.02
C LEU A 153 23.94 -25.96 8.90
N GLU A 154 24.84 -25.12 8.38
CA GLU A 154 25.87 -25.55 7.42
C GLU A 154 26.94 -26.45 8.08
N ASP A 155 27.13 -26.34 9.40
CA ASP A 155 28.00 -27.20 10.21
C ASP A 155 27.18 -28.34 10.84
N LEU A 156 26.77 -29.25 9.95
CA LEU A 156 25.90 -30.37 10.30
C LEU A 156 26.55 -31.33 11.31
N ASP A 157 27.87 -31.48 11.31
CA ASP A 157 28.55 -32.42 12.20
C ASP A 157 28.57 -31.90 13.65
N SER A 158 28.82 -30.61 13.86
CA SER A 158 28.63 -29.98 15.18
C SER A 158 27.18 -30.11 15.67
N LEU A 159 26.20 -29.94 14.78
CA LEU A 159 24.78 -30.10 15.14
C LEU A 159 24.47 -31.53 15.61
N LYS A 160 24.96 -32.56 14.90
CA LYS A 160 24.79 -33.97 15.29
C LYS A 160 25.37 -34.25 16.67
N ILE A 161 26.58 -33.76 16.95
CA ILE A 161 27.26 -33.93 18.24
C ILE A 161 26.41 -33.31 19.36
N ILE A 162 26.00 -32.04 19.20
CA ILE A 162 25.20 -31.32 20.21
C ILE A 162 23.86 -32.01 20.46
N LEU A 163 23.16 -32.48 19.42
CA LEU A 163 21.90 -33.18 19.56
C LEU A 163 22.07 -34.53 20.28
N LYS A 164 23.13 -35.28 19.95
CA LYS A 164 23.45 -36.56 20.61
C LYS A 164 23.78 -36.37 22.10
N GLU A 165 24.50 -35.30 22.45
CA GLU A 165 24.78 -34.96 23.85
C GLU A 165 23.51 -34.58 24.62
N LYS A 166 22.63 -33.79 24.00
CA LYS A 166 21.39 -33.30 24.63
C LYS A 166 20.27 -34.32 24.67
N CYS A 167 20.27 -35.28 23.75
CA CYS A 167 19.28 -36.34 23.62
C CYS A 167 19.93 -37.61 23.05
N PRO A 168 20.59 -38.43 23.90
CA PRO A 168 21.32 -39.62 23.43
C PRO A 168 20.45 -40.66 22.71
N ASP A 169 19.15 -40.71 23.08
CA ASP A 169 18.20 -41.70 22.55
C ASP A 169 17.37 -41.11 21.38
N LEU A 170 17.80 -40.00 20.77
CA LEU A 170 17.06 -39.31 19.71
C LEU A 170 16.66 -40.24 18.55
N GLU A 171 17.52 -41.20 18.19
CA GLU A 171 17.30 -42.16 17.11
C GLU A 171 16.11 -43.11 17.32
N THR A 172 15.67 -43.29 18.58
CA THR A 172 14.52 -44.15 18.92
C THR A 172 13.23 -43.37 19.15
N MET A 173 13.25 -42.04 18.94
CA MET A 173 12.11 -41.16 19.13
C MET A 173 11.39 -40.88 17.82
N ASN A 174 10.13 -40.43 17.93
CA ASN A 174 9.41 -39.87 16.81
C ASN A 174 9.78 -38.39 16.67
N ILE A 175 10.37 -38.00 15.54
CA ILE A 175 10.97 -36.67 15.34
C ILE A 175 10.21 -35.91 14.26
N LEU A 176 9.85 -34.65 14.54
CA LEU A 176 9.41 -33.69 13.53
C LEU A 176 10.47 -32.60 13.35
N PHE A 177 11.12 -32.58 12.18
CA PHE A 177 11.94 -31.47 11.74
C PHE A 177 11.08 -30.40 11.08
N ILE A 178 11.29 -29.14 11.44
CA ILE A 178 10.58 -27.99 10.87
C ILE A 178 11.61 -27.04 10.25
N SER A 179 11.42 -26.67 8.99
CA SER A 179 12.11 -25.55 8.36
C SER A 179 11.09 -24.59 7.76
N GLU A 180 10.82 -23.48 8.48
CA GLU A 180 9.85 -22.47 8.06
C GLU A 180 10.56 -21.22 7.49
N VAL A 181 10.85 -21.23 6.19
CA VAL A 181 11.57 -20.16 5.46
C VAL A 181 12.90 -19.85 6.13
N ALA A 182 13.67 -20.90 6.38
CA ALA A 182 15.00 -20.84 6.98
C ALA A 182 16.05 -21.38 6.01
N MET A 183 15.89 -22.62 5.57
CA MET A 183 16.88 -23.32 4.74
C MET A 183 17.04 -22.73 3.34
N VAL A 184 16.01 -22.06 2.82
CA VAL A 184 16.05 -21.31 1.54
C VAL A 184 17.17 -20.25 1.47
N TYR A 185 17.66 -19.74 2.62
CA TYR A 185 18.75 -18.76 2.67
C TYR A 185 20.16 -19.39 2.70
N MET A 186 20.26 -20.71 2.83
CA MET A 186 21.56 -21.41 2.77
C MET A 186 21.78 -21.95 1.36
N GLU A 187 23.03 -22.10 0.95
CA GLU A 187 23.34 -22.70 -0.35
C GLU A 187 22.78 -24.12 -0.45
N THR A 188 22.26 -24.47 -1.64
CA THR A 188 21.41 -25.65 -1.82
C THR A 188 22.09 -26.95 -1.37
N ASN A 189 23.40 -27.07 -1.59
CA ASN A 189 24.21 -28.20 -1.16
C ASN A 189 24.17 -28.46 0.37
N PHE A 190 24.16 -27.43 1.22
CA PHE A 190 24.07 -27.58 2.67
C PHE A 190 22.66 -27.96 3.09
N SER A 191 21.64 -27.32 2.51
CA SER A 191 20.25 -27.64 2.84
C SER A 191 19.90 -29.08 2.47
N ASP A 192 20.42 -29.56 1.35
CA ASP A 192 20.32 -30.96 0.93
C ASP A 192 21.00 -31.93 1.87
N LYS A 193 22.16 -31.57 2.44
CA LYS A 193 22.84 -32.40 3.45
C LYS A 193 21.98 -32.54 4.72
N VAL A 194 21.31 -31.47 5.16
CA VAL A 194 20.40 -31.49 6.31
C VAL A 194 19.19 -32.38 6.03
N ILE A 195 18.56 -32.24 4.86
CA ILE A 195 17.39 -33.06 4.45
C ILE A 195 17.78 -34.55 4.36
N ASN A 196 18.93 -34.84 3.77
CA ASN A 196 19.46 -36.21 3.67
C ASN A 196 19.86 -36.79 5.02
N TRP A 197 20.40 -35.99 5.93
CA TRP A 197 20.71 -36.47 7.27
C TRP A 197 19.45 -36.80 8.06
N ALA A 198 18.43 -35.95 7.98
CA ALA A 198 17.17 -36.17 8.66
C ALA A 198 16.42 -37.42 8.14
N SER A 199 16.67 -37.86 6.90
CA SER A 199 16.05 -39.06 6.33
C SER A 199 16.62 -40.38 6.89
N PHE A 200 17.74 -40.37 7.60
CA PHE A 200 18.27 -41.60 8.23
C PHE A 200 17.51 -42.02 9.49
N PHE A 201 16.70 -41.12 10.07
CA PHE A 201 15.90 -41.44 11.24
C PHE A 201 14.67 -42.25 10.85
N PRO A 202 14.46 -43.47 11.38
CA PRO A 202 13.38 -44.36 10.94
C PRO A 202 11.98 -43.79 11.23
N TYR A 203 11.83 -43.09 12.36
CA TYR A 203 10.59 -42.45 12.78
C TYR A 203 10.69 -40.93 12.70
N ALA A 204 11.06 -40.40 11.53
CA ALA A 204 11.12 -38.96 11.29
C ALA A 204 10.03 -38.48 10.32
N SER A 205 9.60 -37.25 10.57
CA SER A 205 8.84 -36.38 9.68
C SER A 205 9.64 -35.10 9.44
N PHE A 206 9.57 -34.54 8.25
CA PHE A 206 10.19 -33.27 7.90
C PHE A 206 9.15 -32.39 7.22
N VAL A 207 8.91 -31.20 7.77
CA VAL A 207 8.12 -30.17 7.12
C VAL A 207 9.02 -29.04 6.65
N ILE A 208 8.90 -28.70 5.36
CA ILE A 208 9.51 -27.52 4.78
C ILE A 208 8.42 -26.60 4.24
N LEU A 209 8.49 -25.34 4.66
CA LEU A 209 7.69 -24.26 4.10
C LEU A 209 8.65 -23.22 3.53
N GLU A 210 8.74 -23.13 2.20
CA GLU A 210 9.61 -22.17 1.52
C GLU A 210 9.04 -21.71 0.19
N GLN A 211 9.70 -20.73 -0.43
CA GLN A 211 9.27 -20.14 -1.68
C GLN A 211 9.46 -21.10 -2.86
N ILE A 212 8.57 -20.97 -3.85
CA ILE A 212 8.68 -21.57 -5.18
C ILE A 212 8.33 -20.52 -6.26
N LEU A 213 8.62 -20.86 -7.51
CA LEU A 213 8.32 -20.15 -8.74
C LEU A 213 7.46 -21.07 -9.62
N PRO A 214 6.14 -21.14 -9.37
CA PRO A 214 5.25 -22.11 -10.00
C PRO A 214 5.06 -21.92 -11.51
N SER A 215 5.43 -20.75 -12.05
CA SER A 215 5.41 -20.46 -13.49
C SER A 215 6.85 -20.31 -14.02
N SER A 216 7.30 -19.09 -14.29
CA SER A 216 8.66 -18.80 -14.77
C SER A 216 9.41 -17.87 -13.79
N LYS A 217 10.74 -17.83 -13.89
CA LYS A 217 11.56 -16.79 -13.20
C LYS A 217 11.22 -15.36 -13.70
N ASN A 218 10.62 -15.26 -14.88
CA ASN A 218 10.23 -14.00 -15.51
C ASN A 218 8.83 -13.54 -15.07
N HIS A 219 8.01 -14.42 -14.49
CA HIS A 219 6.71 -14.06 -13.95
C HIS A 219 6.86 -12.87 -12.98
N PRO A 220 6.09 -11.78 -13.15
CA PRO A 220 6.35 -10.51 -12.45
C PRO A 220 6.40 -10.61 -10.92
N PHE A 221 5.56 -11.46 -10.33
CA PHE A 221 5.57 -11.69 -8.88
C PHE A 221 6.87 -12.35 -8.43
N GLY A 222 7.29 -13.44 -9.11
CA GLY A 222 8.52 -14.17 -8.82
C GLY A 222 9.76 -13.30 -9.01
N LYS A 223 9.82 -12.56 -10.12
CA LYS A 223 10.90 -11.61 -10.41
C LYS A 223 11.02 -10.53 -9.32
N THR A 224 9.90 -9.97 -8.87
CA THR A 224 9.85 -8.95 -7.82
C THR A 224 10.32 -9.52 -6.47
N MET A 225 9.86 -10.73 -6.12
CA MET A 225 10.29 -11.47 -4.93
C MET A 225 11.80 -11.72 -4.92
N ILE A 226 12.36 -12.27 -6.01
CA ILE A 226 13.80 -12.54 -6.14
C ILE A 226 14.60 -11.23 -6.03
N SER A 227 14.18 -10.18 -6.75
CA SER A 227 14.80 -8.86 -6.68
C SER A 227 14.83 -8.29 -5.26
N TYR A 228 13.75 -8.45 -4.49
CA TYR A 228 13.68 -8.00 -3.10
C TYR A 228 14.74 -8.67 -2.22
N PHE A 229 14.82 -9.99 -2.26
CA PHE A 229 15.77 -10.77 -1.46
C PHE A 229 17.23 -10.54 -1.89
N ASN A 230 17.48 -10.35 -3.19
CA ASN A 230 18.80 -9.98 -3.70
C ASN A 230 19.23 -8.58 -3.23
N LYS A 231 18.32 -7.59 -3.24
CA LYS A 231 18.60 -6.24 -2.71
C LYS A 231 18.93 -6.26 -1.21
N LEU A 232 18.31 -7.18 -0.45
CA LEU A 232 18.62 -7.39 0.96
C LEU A 232 19.90 -8.20 1.21
N LYS A 233 20.57 -8.70 0.17
CA LYS A 233 21.73 -9.60 0.24
C LYS A 233 21.42 -10.90 1.00
N THR A 234 20.21 -11.41 0.83
CA THR A 234 19.73 -12.70 1.37
C THR A 234 19.07 -13.50 0.25
N PRO A 235 19.83 -13.91 -0.79
CA PRO A 235 19.27 -14.62 -1.93
C PRO A 235 18.59 -15.93 -1.52
N LEU A 236 17.60 -16.34 -2.30
CA LEU A 236 16.84 -17.58 -2.11
C LEU A 236 17.48 -18.70 -2.94
N TYR A 237 18.46 -19.41 -2.38
CA TYR A 237 19.31 -20.32 -3.14
C TYR A 237 18.58 -21.55 -3.67
N SER A 238 17.61 -22.09 -2.92
CA SER A 238 16.92 -23.32 -3.34
C SER A 238 16.14 -23.12 -4.66
N LEU A 239 15.74 -21.89 -5.00
CA LEU A 239 15.01 -21.58 -6.23
C LEU A 239 15.82 -21.82 -7.52
N ASP A 240 17.15 -21.91 -7.44
CA ASP A 240 17.97 -22.16 -8.62
C ASP A 240 17.94 -23.63 -9.07
N GLN A 241 17.77 -24.56 -8.13
CA GLN A 241 17.71 -26.01 -8.41
C GLN A 241 16.31 -26.59 -8.23
N TYR A 242 15.53 -26.02 -7.31
CA TYR A 242 14.20 -26.49 -6.92
C TYR A 242 13.12 -25.39 -7.04
N PRO A 243 12.91 -24.82 -8.24
CA PRO A 243 11.96 -23.72 -8.43
C PRO A 243 10.49 -24.14 -8.32
N THR A 244 10.12 -25.38 -8.59
CA THR A 244 8.71 -25.81 -8.65
C THR A 244 8.33 -26.77 -7.52
N LEU A 245 7.03 -26.93 -7.27
CA LEU A 245 6.52 -27.94 -6.33
C LEU A 245 7.04 -29.35 -6.66
N GLU A 246 7.05 -29.71 -7.95
CA GLU A 246 7.59 -30.99 -8.43
C GLU A 246 9.07 -31.16 -8.08
N SER A 247 9.87 -30.12 -8.31
CA SER A 247 11.30 -30.18 -8.03
C SER A 247 11.60 -30.31 -6.53
N GLN A 248 10.76 -29.70 -5.66
CA GLN A 248 10.82 -29.89 -4.21
C GLN A 248 10.39 -31.31 -3.79
N TYR A 249 9.35 -31.87 -4.41
CA TYR A 249 8.96 -33.27 -4.20
C TYR A 249 10.11 -34.22 -4.57
N LYS A 250 10.66 -34.08 -5.78
CA LYS A 250 11.80 -34.87 -6.27
C LYS A 250 13.04 -34.69 -5.40
N ARG A 251 13.27 -33.48 -4.87
CA ARG A 251 14.35 -33.21 -3.92
C ARG A 251 14.27 -34.14 -2.72
N PHE A 252 13.13 -34.20 -2.02
CA PHE A 252 12.99 -35.05 -0.83
C PHE A 252 13.05 -36.54 -1.17
N LEU A 253 12.40 -36.94 -2.27
CA LEU A 253 12.44 -38.33 -2.74
C LEU A 253 13.88 -38.81 -2.98
N ASN A 254 14.67 -37.99 -3.69
CA ASN A 254 16.07 -38.30 -4.00
C ASN A 254 16.99 -38.27 -2.77
N LYS A 255 16.56 -37.69 -1.64
CA LYS A 255 17.29 -37.73 -0.36
C LYS A 255 16.80 -38.84 0.58
N GLY A 256 16.04 -39.81 0.06
CA GLY A 256 15.69 -41.03 0.80
C GLY A 256 14.38 -40.99 1.59
N TRP A 257 13.57 -39.94 1.44
CA TRP A 257 12.24 -39.88 2.04
C TRP A 257 11.24 -40.72 1.25
N LYS A 258 10.36 -41.46 1.94
CA LYS A 258 9.45 -42.45 1.33
C LYS A 258 8.05 -41.90 1.07
N ASN A 259 7.45 -41.32 2.10
CA ASN A 259 6.07 -40.84 2.07
C ASN A 259 6.10 -39.31 2.01
N ILE A 260 5.79 -38.73 0.86
CA ILE A 260 5.92 -37.29 0.63
C ILE A 260 4.57 -36.75 0.19
N GLU A 261 4.13 -35.67 0.83
CA GLU A 261 2.95 -34.89 0.47
C GLU A 261 3.41 -33.44 0.26
N ALA A 262 3.11 -32.85 -0.90
CA ALA A 262 3.54 -31.51 -1.25
C ALA A 262 2.42 -30.72 -1.95
N PHE A 263 2.18 -29.51 -1.50
CA PHE A 263 1.20 -28.59 -2.10
C PHE A 263 1.58 -27.14 -1.83
N ASP A 264 0.95 -26.18 -2.52
CA ASP A 264 1.13 -24.77 -2.22
C ASP A 264 0.21 -24.28 -1.09
N LEU A 265 0.47 -23.08 -0.55
CA LEU A 265 -0.38 -22.53 0.52
C LEU A 265 -1.79 -22.14 0.03
N CYS A 266 -2.03 -22.08 -1.29
CA CYS A 266 -3.34 -21.80 -1.85
C CYS A 266 -4.22 -23.05 -1.73
N THR A 267 -3.71 -24.21 -2.15
CA THR A 267 -4.31 -25.53 -1.91
C THR A 267 -4.56 -25.73 -0.41
N PHE A 268 -3.59 -25.38 0.45
CA PHE A 268 -3.79 -25.44 1.91
C PHE A 268 -4.91 -24.52 2.41
N TRP A 269 -5.01 -23.28 1.89
CA TRP A 269 -6.12 -22.40 2.25
C TRP A 269 -7.47 -23.02 1.89
N TYR A 270 -7.62 -23.59 0.69
CA TYR A 270 -8.89 -24.16 0.26
C TYR A 270 -9.24 -25.48 0.93
N TYR A 271 -8.28 -26.38 1.14
CA TYR A 271 -8.54 -27.76 1.59
C TYR A 271 -7.96 -28.13 2.95
N GLY A 272 -7.06 -27.33 3.52
CA GLY A 272 -6.43 -27.57 4.83
C GLY A 272 -7.00 -26.73 5.98
N ILE A 273 -7.89 -25.77 5.70
CA ILE A 273 -8.53 -24.92 6.72
C ILE A 273 -10.05 -25.08 6.64
N ASP A 274 -10.66 -25.35 7.78
CA ASP A 274 -12.10 -25.52 7.93
C ASP A 274 -12.86 -24.21 7.73
N LYS A 275 -14.17 -24.34 7.46
CA LYS A 275 -15.03 -23.19 7.17
C LYS A 275 -15.13 -22.21 8.34
N GLU A 276 -15.24 -22.71 9.58
CA GLU A 276 -15.39 -21.85 10.76
C GLU A 276 -14.14 -20.97 10.96
N THR A 277 -12.96 -21.54 10.76
CA THR A 277 -11.70 -20.80 10.81
C THR A 277 -11.60 -19.77 9.69
N LYS A 278 -12.00 -20.12 8.45
CA LYS A 278 -12.06 -19.16 7.32
C LYS A 278 -13.00 -18.00 7.61
N ASP A 279 -14.17 -18.29 8.17
CA ASP A 279 -15.16 -17.28 8.53
C ASP A 279 -14.61 -16.31 9.58
N LYS A 280 -13.91 -16.82 10.62
CA LYS A 280 -13.20 -15.98 11.60
C LYS A 280 -12.15 -15.08 10.94
N VAL A 281 -11.34 -15.63 10.03
CA VAL A 281 -10.33 -14.88 9.27
C VAL A 281 -10.97 -13.81 8.37
N ASN A 282 -12.09 -14.13 7.74
CA ASN A 282 -12.87 -13.22 6.90
C ASN A 282 -13.51 -12.07 7.68
N LEU A 283 -13.83 -12.28 8.96
CA LEU A 283 -14.37 -11.27 9.86
C LEU A 283 -13.30 -10.44 10.59
N THR A 284 -12.03 -10.82 10.50
CA THR A 284 -10.94 -10.16 11.26
C THR A 284 -10.56 -8.79 10.70
N GLU A 285 -10.38 -8.70 9.38
CA GLU A 285 -10.09 -7.44 8.68
C GLU A 285 -10.81 -7.42 7.33
N GLU A 286 -11.24 -6.23 6.92
CA GLU A 286 -11.84 -5.96 5.62
C GLU A 286 -10.84 -6.25 4.50
N PHE A 287 -11.24 -7.00 3.46
CA PHE A 287 -10.31 -7.57 2.48
C PHE A 287 -10.89 -7.63 1.06
N ASP A 288 -10.13 -7.12 0.08
CA ASP A 288 -10.46 -7.22 -1.36
C ASP A 288 -9.20 -7.34 -2.24
N GLU A 289 -8.12 -7.88 -1.67
CA GLU A 289 -6.80 -8.05 -2.32
C GLU A 289 -6.60 -9.53 -2.71
N TRP A 290 -7.64 -10.17 -3.24
CA TRP A 290 -7.67 -11.61 -3.53
C TRP A 290 -6.64 -12.02 -4.59
N GLU A 291 -6.44 -11.24 -5.65
CA GLU A 291 -5.42 -11.52 -6.65
C GLU A 291 -4.01 -11.52 -6.04
N GLU A 292 -3.74 -10.59 -5.11
CA GLU A 292 -2.45 -10.44 -4.46
C GLU A 292 -2.16 -11.61 -3.49
N ILE A 293 -3.16 -12.05 -2.73
CA ILE A 293 -2.97 -13.16 -1.78
C ILE A 293 -2.87 -14.51 -2.50
N ILE A 294 -3.67 -14.75 -3.56
CA ILE A 294 -3.60 -16.01 -4.31
C ILE A 294 -2.20 -16.16 -4.91
N LEU A 295 -1.67 -15.12 -5.56
CA LEU A 295 -0.30 -15.13 -6.06
C LEU A 295 0.71 -15.40 -4.94
N PHE A 296 0.59 -14.71 -3.79
CA PHE A 296 1.48 -14.98 -2.67
C PHE A 296 1.43 -16.45 -2.22
N LEU A 297 0.24 -17.02 -2.04
CA LEU A 297 0.09 -18.37 -1.52
C LEU A 297 0.62 -19.44 -2.51
N GLN A 298 0.49 -19.22 -3.81
CA GLN A 298 1.02 -20.12 -4.85
C GLN A 298 2.55 -20.07 -4.98
N HIS A 299 3.19 -18.99 -4.52
CA HIS A 299 4.66 -18.88 -4.51
C HIS A 299 5.28 -19.42 -3.22
N TYR A 300 4.54 -20.16 -2.40
CA TYR A 300 5.01 -20.84 -1.20
C TYR A 300 4.54 -22.29 -1.19
N CYS A 301 5.47 -23.24 -1.11
CA CYS A 301 5.15 -24.65 -0.94
C CYS A 301 5.11 -25.02 0.54
N LEU A 302 4.25 -25.97 0.89
CA LEU A 302 4.30 -26.77 2.11
C LEU A 302 4.53 -28.22 1.68
N LEU A 303 5.66 -28.80 2.10
CA LEU A 303 5.98 -30.20 1.85
C LEU A 303 6.21 -30.90 3.19
N ILE A 304 5.56 -32.05 3.35
CA ILE A 304 5.73 -32.95 4.48
C ILE A 304 6.27 -34.27 3.95
N ALA A 305 7.42 -34.70 4.48
CA ALA A 305 8.01 -35.99 4.19
C ALA A 305 8.05 -36.85 5.45
N LYS A 306 7.79 -38.15 5.33
CA LYS A 306 7.79 -39.12 6.44
C LYS A 306 8.53 -40.41 6.03
N ASN A 307 9.20 -41.03 7.00
CA ASN A 307 9.86 -42.32 6.83
C ASN A 307 9.02 -43.53 7.29
N PHE A 308 7.84 -43.25 7.82
CA PHE A 308 6.85 -44.21 8.30
C PHE A 308 5.48 -43.89 7.69
N GLU A 309 4.59 -44.88 7.66
CA GLU A 309 3.20 -44.71 7.24
C GLU A 309 2.40 -43.98 8.31
N SER A 310 1.51 -43.09 7.88
CA SER A 310 0.70 -42.26 8.76
C SER A 310 -0.71 -42.17 8.22
N GLU A 311 -1.69 -42.39 9.08
CA GLU A 311 -3.11 -42.28 8.75
C GLU A 311 -3.60 -40.81 8.79
N LYS A 312 -2.75 -39.88 9.25
CA LYS A 312 -3.09 -38.46 9.39
C LYS A 312 -2.78 -37.68 8.13
N GLN A 313 -3.84 -37.15 7.52
CA GLN A 313 -3.78 -36.24 6.39
C GLN A 313 -3.72 -34.78 6.85
N ILE A 314 -2.90 -33.97 6.17
CA ILE A 314 -2.78 -32.53 6.47
C ILE A 314 -3.98 -31.77 5.91
N LEU A 315 -4.44 -32.14 4.73
CA LEU A 315 -5.65 -31.62 4.14
C LEU A 315 -6.87 -32.28 4.78
N LEU A 316 -7.95 -31.51 4.95
CA LEU A 316 -9.22 -31.98 5.47
C LEU A 316 -9.98 -32.82 4.43
N ASN A 317 -9.77 -32.52 3.15
CA ASN A 317 -10.31 -33.25 2.01
C ASN A 317 -9.24 -33.31 0.91
N PHE A 318 -9.23 -34.38 0.12
CA PHE A 318 -8.40 -34.42 -1.08
C PHE A 318 -8.81 -33.31 -2.06
N PRO A 319 -7.85 -32.54 -2.57
CA PRO A 319 -8.15 -31.53 -3.57
C PRO A 319 -8.57 -32.23 -4.88
N PRO A 320 -9.51 -31.66 -5.64
CA PRO A 320 -9.90 -32.21 -6.93
C PRO A 320 -8.73 -32.12 -7.93
N LYS A 321 -8.81 -32.90 -9.01
CA LYS A 321 -7.79 -32.92 -10.06
C LYS A 321 -7.55 -31.51 -10.59
N GLY A 322 -6.28 -31.14 -10.74
CA GLY A 322 -5.84 -29.86 -11.29
C GLY A 322 -5.28 -28.85 -10.28
N PHE A 323 -5.45 -29.07 -8.98
CA PHE A 323 -4.76 -28.29 -7.95
C PHE A 323 -3.28 -28.65 -7.84
N GLN A 324 -2.47 -27.72 -7.32
CA GLN A 324 -1.08 -27.98 -6.95
C GLN A 324 -1.01 -28.90 -5.71
N TYR A 325 -1.00 -30.20 -5.95
CA TYR A 325 -0.93 -31.26 -4.93
C TYR A 325 -0.23 -32.51 -5.49
N LEU A 326 0.74 -33.03 -4.75
CA LEU A 326 1.51 -34.24 -5.05
C LEU A 326 1.58 -35.12 -3.81
N ASN A 327 1.41 -36.43 -3.98
CA ASN A 327 1.59 -37.41 -2.90
C ASN A 327 2.30 -38.69 -3.40
N SER A 328 2.57 -39.64 -2.51
CA SER A 328 3.23 -40.91 -2.84
C SER A 328 2.29 -41.98 -3.45
N ASP A 329 0.98 -41.90 -3.17
CA ASP A 329 0.00 -42.94 -3.53
C ASP A 329 -0.57 -42.79 -4.94
N GLU A 330 -0.63 -41.56 -5.45
CA GLU A 330 -0.95 -41.29 -6.84
C GLU A 330 0.35 -41.02 -7.58
N GLN A 331 0.61 -41.76 -8.68
CA GLN A 331 1.38 -41.19 -9.78
C GLN A 331 0.56 -40.01 -10.31
N THR A 332 0.55 -38.89 -9.59
CA THR A 332 -0.01 -37.64 -10.05
C THR A 332 0.92 -37.17 -11.17
N GLN A 333 0.71 -37.76 -12.35
CA GLN A 333 1.03 -37.10 -13.59
C GLN A 333 0.41 -35.72 -13.47
N PHE A 334 1.26 -34.71 -13.37
CA PHE A 334 0.86 -33.35 -13.59
C PHE A 334 -0.08 -33.34 -14.80
N LEU A 335 -1.34 -32.96 -14.61
CA LEU A 335 -2.12 -32.45 -15.73
C LEU A 335 -1.51 -31.12 -16.25
N ASN A 336 -0.49 -30.58 -15.57
CA ASN A 336 0.52 -29.71 -16.17
C ASN A 336 1.55 -30.50 -16.98
N ASN A 337 1.13 -31.49 -17.77
CA ASN A 337 1.67 -31.48 -19.10
C ASN A 337 1.27 -30.09 -19.63
N HIS A 338 2.20 -29.13 -19.55
CA HIS A 338 2.51 -28.41 -20.75
C HIS A 338 2.63 -29.48 -21.81
N ILE A 339 1.50 -29.81 -22.44
CA ILE A 339 1.56 -30.09 -23.84
C ILE A 339 2.16 -28.77 -24.32
N PHE A 340 3.48 -28.77 -24.48
CA PHE A 340 4.03 -28.40 -25.77
C PHE A 340 3.21 -29.20 -26.77
N ASN A 341 1.97 -28.77 -26.99
CA ASN A 341 1.39 -28.89 -28.28
C ASN A 341 2.44 -28.12 -29.04
N ASN A 342 3.26 -28.86 -29.79
CA ASN A 342 3.70 -28.42 -31.09
C ASN A 342 2.40 -28.04 -31.82
N PHE A 343 1.79 -26.93 -31.40
CA PHE A 343 0.78 -26.27 -32.18
C PHE A 343 1.55 -25.92 -33.44
N ASP A 344 0.97 -26.35 -34.56
CA ASP A 344 1.37 -25.88 -35.88
C ASP A 344 1.77 -24.42 -35.76
N SER A 345 3.04 -24.17 -36.04
CA SER A 345 3.76 -22.89 -35.99
C SER A 345 3.15 -21.79 -36.88
N ASN A 346 1.91 -21.95 -37.32
CA ASN A 346 1.22 -21.15 -38.31
C ASN A 346 0.42 -19.98 -37.72
N PHE A 347 0.25 -19.90 -36.39
CA PHE A 347 -0.45 -18.77 -35.73
C PHE A 347 0.35 -18.18 -34.53
N LEU A 348 1.66 -18.02 -34.66
CA LEU A 348 2.42 -17.21 -33.69
C LEU A 348 2.00 -15.74 -33.80
N VAL A 349 1.11 -15.30 -32.91
CA VAL A 349 0.66 -13.91 -32.86
C VAL A 349 1.59 -13.10 -31.95
N ARG A 350 2.02 -11.93 -32.42
CA ARG A 350 2.88 -11.03 -31.63
C ARG A 350 2.04 -10.13 -30.72
N ALA A 351 2.40 -10.09 -29.45
CA ALA A 351 1.98 -9.05 -28.53
C ALA A 351 3.06 -7.96 -28.46
N GLN A 352 2.66 -6.70 -28.57
CA GLN A 352 3.58 -5.57 -28.58
C GLN A 352 3.32 -4.67 -27.38
N LYS A 353 4.41 -4.22 -26.74
CA LYS A 353 4.35 -3.18 -25.72
C LYS A 353 4.63 -1.85 -26.39
N ILE A 354 3.63 -0.98 -26.40
CA ILE A 354 3.75 0.34 -26.99
C ILE A 354 3.86 1.36 -25.86
N SER A 355 4.95 2.13 -25.85
CA SER A 355 5.14 3.20 -24.89
C SER A 355 4.16 4.34 -25.14
N GLY A 356 3.76 5.02 -24.06
CA GLY A 356 3.10 6.31 -24.16
C GLY A 356 4.06 7.46 -23.91
N ASN A 357 3.55 8.69 -24.03
CA ASN A 357 4.20 9.93 -23.56
C ASN A 357 4.48 9.99 -22.04
N GLY A 358 4.24 8.90 -21.31
CA GLY A 358 4.50 8.71 -19.88
C GLY A 358 4.12 7.28 -19.44
N SER A 359 4.52 6.91 -18.22
CA SER A 359 4.18 5.62 -17.61
C SER A 359 2.72 5.55 -17.15
N PHE A 360 1.96 4.56 -17.63
CA PHE A 360 0.54 4.39 -17.29
C PHE A 360 0.32 3.44 -16.10
N HIS A 361 0.87 3.79 -14.94
CA HIS A 361 0.78 2.96 -13.74
C HIS A 361 -0.58 3.06 -13.07
N ARG A 362 -1.54 2.27 -13.57
CA ARG A 362 -2.92 2.24 -13.06
C ARG A 362 -3.46 0.83 -12.99
N LYS A 363 -4.23 0.51 -11.95
CA LYS A 363 -4.98 -0.74 -11.83
C LYS A 363 -6.34 -0.57 -11.16
N PHE A 364 -7.27 -1.48 -11.44
CA PHE A 364 -8.66 -1.48 -10.97
C PHE A 364 -9.46 -0.22 -11.35
N GLY A 365 -9.06 0.49 -12.41
CA GLY A 365 -9.90 1.47 -13.09
C GLY A 365 -10.83 0.81 -14.11
N ALA A 366 -11.51 1.63 -14.90
CA ALA A 366 -12.42 1.17 -15.95
C ALA A 366 -12.23 1.99 -17.23
N THR A 367 -12.46 1.34 -18.37
CA THR A 367 -12.27 1.91 -19.70
C THR A 367 -13.51 1.80 -20.57
N THR A 368 -13.64 2.73 -21.52
CA THR A 368 -14.68 2.68 -22.56
C THR A 368 -14.18 3.36 -23.84
N LEU A 369 -14.78 3.01 -24.96
CA LEU A 369 -14.46 3.58 -26.26
C LEU A 369 -15.09 4.96 -26.38
N PHE A 370 -14.27 5.98 -26.62
CA PHE A 370 -14.78 7.34 -26.82
C PHE A 370 -15.16 7.59 -28.29
N ASN A 371 -14.29 7.15 -29.20
CA ASN A 371 -14.54 7.12 -30.64
C ASN A 371 -13.65 6.04 -31.27
N ARG A 372 -13.69 5.89 -32.61
CA ARG A 372 -12.92 4.87 -33.33
C ARG A 372 -11.41 4.87 -33.02
N ASN A 373 -10.85 5.97 -32.52
CA ASN A 373 -9.41 6.13 -32.34
C ASN A 373 -9.00 6.47 -30.89
N SER A 374 -9.94 6.55 -29.94
CA SER A 374 -9.68 7.09 -28.60
C SER A 374 -10.41 6.31 -27.51
N ILE A 375 -9.73 6.12 -26.39
CA ILE A 375 -10.21 5.40 -25.20
C ILE A 375 -10.30 6.38 -24.04
N ILE A 376 -11.36 6.27 -23.22
CA ILE A 376 -11.43 6.91 -21.91
C ILE A 376 -11.04 5.88 -20.85
N TYR A 377 -10.17 6.27 -19.91
CA TYR A 377 -9.86 5.52 -18.69
C TYR A 377 -10.22 6.36 -17.47
N HIS A 378 -10.90 5.78 -16.48
CA HIS A 378 -11.27 6.46 -15.24
C HIS A 378 -10.79 5.73 -13.98
N GLY A 379 -10.30 6.52 -13.02
CA GLY A 379 -10.07 6.13 -11.64
C GLY A 379 -8.95 5.11 -11.45
N GLY A 380 -9.14 4.19 -10.50
CA GLY A 380 -8.17 3.14 -10.20
C GLY A 380 -7.16 3.52 -9.10
N ILE A 381 -6.13 2.70 -8.98
CA ILE A 381 -4.98 2.86 -8.08
C ILE A 381 -3.77 3.21 -8.92
N SER A 382 -3.11 4.32 -8.59
CA SER A 382 -1.81 4.74 -9.13
C SER A 382 -0.72 4.67 -8.07
N GLU A 383 0.51 5.05 -8.42
CA GLU A 383 1.63 5.21 -7.47
C GLU A 383 1.32 6.20 -6.34
N SER A 384 0.44 7.17 -6.60
CA SER A 384 0.00 8.17 -5.61
C SER A 384 -1.16 7.68 -4.73
N GLY A 385 -1.67 6.46 -4.97
CA GLY A 385 -2.83 5.90 -4.30
C GLY A 385 -4.06 5.88 -5.20
N ARG A 386 -5.24 5.82 -4.59
CA ARG A 386 -6.52 5.85 -5.31
C ARG A 386 -6.86 7.26 -5.75
N ASP A 387 -7.29 7.43 -6.98
CA ASP A 387 -7.73 8.73 -7.51
C ASP A 387 -8.96 8.57 -8.44
N GLY A 388 -9.54 9.71 -8.83
CA GLY A 388 -10.72 9.81 -9.71
C GLY A 388 -10.40 10.50 -11.03
N LYS A 389 -9.15 10.34 -11.52
CA LYS A 389 -8.70 11.02 -12.73
C LYS A 389 -9.28 10.35 -13.97
N ILE A 390 -9.53 11.17 -15.00
CA ILE A 390 -9.98 10.74 -16.31
C ILE A 390 -8.85 10.95 -17.31
N PHE A 391 -8.56 9.93 -18.12
CA PHE A 391 -7.56 9.98 -19.17
C PHE A 391 -8.20 9.71 -20.53
N ILE A 392 -7.78 10.46 -21.54
CA ILE A 392 -8.03 10.17 -22.93
C ILE A 392 -6.75 9.57 -23.50
N ILE A 393 -6.85 8.37 -24.05
CA ILE A 393 -5.73 7.61 -24.60
C ILE A 393 -5.99 7.42 -26.09
N THR A 394 -5.08 7.90 -26.94
CA THR A 394 -5.17 7.79 -28.40
C THR A 394 -3.76 7.64 -29.00
N TYR A 395 -3.63 7.32 -30.29
CA TYR A 395 -2.33 7.33 -30.94
C TYR A 395 -1.80 8.75 -31.18
N LYS A 396 -0.49 8.93 -31.06
CA LYS A 396 0.19 10.20 -31.32
C LYS A 396 -0.07 10.65 -32.77
N GLY A 397 -0.44 11.92 -32.92
CA GLY A 397 -0.86 12.50 -34.21
C GLY A 397 -2.37 12.53 -34.42
N ASN A 398 -3.15 11.77 -33.63
CA ASN A 398 -4.61 11.91 -33.63
C ASN A 398 -5.05 13.18 -32.90
N ILE A 399 -6.20 13.71 -33.31
CA ILE A 399 -6.85 14.84 -32.65
C ILE A 399 -7.38 14.38 -31.29
N VAL A 400 -6.94 15.04 -30.22
CA VAL A 400 -7.50 14.85 -28.88
C VAL A 400 -8.79 15.65 -28.79
N HIS A 401 -9.91 14.96 -28.86
CA HIS A 401 -11.23 15.57 -28.73
C HIS A 401 -11.49 15.95 -27.26
N GLU A 402 -11.94 17.18 -27.03
CA GLU A 402 -12.45 17.59 -25.73
C GLU A 402 -13.87 17.05 -25.52
N PHE A 403 -14.13 16.44 -24.37
CA PHE A 403 -15.48 16.11 -23.92
C PHE A 403 -15.71 16.66 -22.52
N LYS A 404 -16.94 17.08 -22.21
CA LYS A 404 -17.26 17.66 -20.90
C LYS A 404 -17.70 16.53 -19.95
N ALA A 405 -16.83 16.14 -19.03
CA ALA A 405 -17.19 15.20 -17.96
C ALA A 405 -17.30 15.91 -16.61
N GLU A 406 -18.32 15.51 -15.82
CA GLU A 406 -18.37 15.85 -14.40
C GLU A 406 -17.36 15.03 -13.60
N TYR A 407 -17.03 15.48 -12.39
CA TYR A 407 -16.13 14.75 -11.50
C TYR A 407 -16.82 13.50 -10.94
N LEU A 408 -16.31 12.33 -11.33
CA LEU A 408 -16.82 11.00 -10.95
C LEU A 408 -16.24 10.46 -9.62
N GLY A 409 -15.53 11.28 -8.84
CA GLY A 409 -15.01 10.84 -7.53
C GLY A 409 -13.90 9.77 -7.58
N ILE A 410 -13.30 9.51 -6.41
CA ILE A 410 -12.27 8.48 -6.25
C ILE A 410 -12.94 7.11 -6.18
N ARG A 411 -12.54 6.17 -7.05
CA ARG A 411 -13.09 4.80 -7.03
C ARG A 411 -12.22 3.78 -7.74
N VAL A 412 -12.39 2.52 -7.33
CA VAL A 412 -11.80 1.33 -7.96
C VAL A 412 -12.86 0.24 -8.14
N CYS A 413 -12.61 -0.70 -9.04
CA CYS A 413 -13.48 -1.86 -9.30
C CYS A 413 -14.93 -1.45 -9.68
N HIS A 414 -15.07 -0.36 -10.45
CA HIS A 414 -16.32 0.12 -11.02
C HIS A 414 -16.40 -0.28 -12.50
N THR A 415 -17.55 -0.02 -13.13
CA THR A 415 -17.72 -0.17 -14.58
C THR A 415 -18.01 1.19 -15.21
N LEU A 416 -17.63 1.33 -16.48
CA LEU A 416 -17.69 2.58 -17.22
C LEU A 416 -18.17 2.31 -18.64
N ASP A 417 -19.05 3.16 -19.16
CA ASP A 417 -19.39 3.18 -20.56
C ASP A 417 -19.65 4.61 -21.06
N TYR A 418 -19.54 4.84 -22.37
CA TYR A 418 -19.75 6.16 -22.99
C TYR A 418 -20.95 6.14 -23.94
N PHE A 419 -21.89 7.06 -23.72
CA PHE A 419 -23.01 7.34 -24.59
C PHE A 419 -22.68 8.49 -25.54
N SER A 420 -22.40 8.14 -26.80
CA SER A 420 -22.03 9.12 -27.83
C SER A 420 -23.18 10.06 -28.21
N GLN A 421 -24.43 9.61 -28.18
CA GLN A 421 -25.60 10.42 -28.57
C GLN A 421 -25.81 11.61 -27.63
N ASP A 422 -25.66 11.38 -26.32
CA ASP A 422 -25.88 12.40 -25.30
C ASP A 422 -24.57 12.99 -24.73
N ASN A 423 -23.41 12.47 -25.17
CA ASN A 423 -22.08 12.81 -24.66
C ASN A 423 -21.93 12.58 -23.14
N ILE A 424 -22.34 11.41 -22.68
CA ILE A 424 -22.42 11.07 -21.24
C ILE A 424 -21.52 9.90 -20.90
N LEU A 425 -20.80 10.04 -19.80
CA LEU A 425 -19.98 8.99 -19.22
C LEU A 425 -20.78 8.26 -18.11
N PHE A 426 -21.24 7.05 -18.40
CA PHE A 426 -22.04 6.23 -17.52
C PHE A 426 -21.15 5.39 -16.61
N CYS A 427 -21.03 5.79 -15.34
CA CYS A 427 -20.19 5.12 -14.34
C CYS A 427 -21.07 4.45 -13.28
N VAL A 428 -20.82 3.17 -13.00
CA VAL A 428 -21.62 2.40 -12.04
C VAL A 428 -20.75 1.79 -10.95
N GLY A 429 -21.15 2.04 -9.69
CA GLY A 429 -20.59 1.43 -8.50
C GLY A 429 -19.11 1.78 -8.25
N GLY A 430 -18.40 0.81 -7.68
CA GLY A 430 -17.02 0.93 -7.24
C GLY A 430 -16.88 1.17 -5.74
N ARG A 431 -15.63 1.26 -5.30
CA ARG A 431 -15.30 1.50 -3.90
C ARG A 431 -14.10 2.43 -3.72
N GLU A 432 -14.07 3.14 -2.61
CA GLU A 432 -12.90 3.87 -2.12
C GLU A 432 -12.02 3.01 -1.21
N SER A 433 -12.63 2.12 -0.42
CA SER A 433 -11.96 1.09 0.37
C SER A 433 -12.88 -0.14 0.45
N PRO A 434 -12.40 -1.34 0.83
CA PRO A 434 -13.28 -2.51 0.94
C PRO A 434 -14.55 -2.26 1.79
N CYS A 435 -14.45 -1.38 2.79
CA CYS A 435 -15.53 -0.97 3.69
C CYS A 435 -16.22 0.37 3.33
N LYS A 436 -15.84 1.03 2.22
CA LYS A 436 -16.47 2.27 1.75
C LYS A 436 -16.75 2.18 0.25
N LEU A 437 -17.99 1.83 -0.07
CA LEU A 437 -18.51 1.91 -1.43
C LEU A 437 -18.48 3.36 -1.95
N SER A 438 -18.32 3.53 -3.25
CA SER A 438 -18.44 4.82 -3.91
C SER A 438 -19.93 5.14 -4.07
N SER A 439 -20.41 6.24 -3.48
CA SER A 439 -21.84 6.59 -3.50
C SER A 439 -22.29 6.97 -4.92
N SER A 440 -23.11 6.12 -5.53
CA SER A 440 -23.74 6.33 -6.85
C SER A 440 -24.92 7.32 -6.84
N GLU A 441 -25.44 7.69 -5.66
CA GLU A 441 -26.67 8.50 -5.55
C GLU A 441 -26.52 9.97 -5.98
N GLN A 442 -25.30 10.52 -6.04
CA GLN A 442 -25.07 11.91 -6.49
C GLN A 442 -24.62 12.03 -7.95
N GLU A 443 -24.52 10.92 -8.69
CA GLU A 443 -23.84 10.87 -10.00
C GLU A 443 -24.79 10.64 -11.19
N PHE A 444 -26.09 10.82 -10.97
CA PHE A 444 -27.11 10.77 -12.03
C PHE A 444 -27.43 12.14 -12.64
N ASN A 445 -26.57 13.15 -12.46
CA ASN A 445 -26.85 14.50 -12.94
C ASN A 445 -26.25 14.70 -14.34
N ARG A 446 -27.00 14.26 -15.36
CA ARG A 446 -27.39 15.04 -16.55
C ARG A 446 -27.98 14.14 -17.64
N LEU A 447 -29.11 13.50 -17.35
CA LEU A 447 -30.15 13.29 -18.36
C LEU A 447 -31.44 13.88 -17.81
N THR A 448 -31.84 14.99 -18.44
CA THR A 448 -33.14 15.67 -18.40
C THR A 448 -33.55 16.42 -17.12
N GLN A 449 -34.21 17.56 -17.33
CA GLN A 449 -34.83 18.45 -16.34
C GLN A 449 -35.98 17.80 -15.55
N ASN A 450 -36.12 16.48 -15.54
CA ASN A 450 -37.16 15.78 -14.78
C ASN A 450 -36.49 14.74 -13.88
N THR A 451 -36.60 14.96 -12.57
CA THR A 451 -36.29 13.98 -11.52
C THR A 451 -36.94 12.64 -11.80
N LEU A 452 -36.18 11.68 -12.33
CA LEU A 452 -36.56 10.28 -12.33
C LEU A 452 -36.27 9.70 -10.95
N LYS A 453 -37.32 9.54 -10.14
CA LYS A 453 -37.29 8.67 -8.95
C LYS A 453 -37.25 7.22 -9.43
N THR A 454 -36.13 6.55 -9.23
CA THR A 454 -35.96 5.12 -9.51
C THR A 454 -35.85 4.40 -8.16
N GLY A 455 -36.63 3.34 -7.95
CA GLY A 455 -36.79 2.72 -6.61
C GLY A 455 -35.59 1.93 -6.08
N HIS A 456 -34.62 1.57 -6.93
CA HIS A 456 -33.47 0.73 -6.54
C HIS A 456 -32.13 1.46 -6.72
N CYS A 457 -31.35 1.57 -5.64
CA CYS A 457 -29.98 2.07 -5.65
C CYS A 457 -29.01 0.90 -5.84
N VAL A 458 -28.16 0.95 -6.86
CA VAL A 458 -27.13 -0.07 -7.11
C VAL A 458 -25.81 0.45 -6.59
N ASN A 459 -25.38 -0.07 -5.44
CA ASN A 459 -24.12 0.28 -4.82
C ASN A 459 -23.28 -0.98 -4.56
N ARG A 460 -22.34 -1.27 -5.47
CA ARG A 460 -21.51 -2.49 -5.45
C ARG A 460 -20.20 -2.29 -6.19
N TYR A 461 -19.23 -3.17 -5.96
CA TYR A 461 -17.94 -3.17 -6.67
C TYR A 461 -17.58 -4.58 -7.17
N ARG A 462 -16.70 -4.66 -8.18
CA ARG A 462 -16.36 -5.92 -8.87
C ARG A 462 -17.60 -6.62 -9.49
N HIS A 463 -18.61 -5.86 -9.87
CA HIS A 463 -19.75 -6.34 -10.64
C HIS A 463 -19.40 -6.40 -12.14
N GLY A 464 -20.18 -7.15 -12.89
CA GLY A 464 -20.16 -7.16 -14.35
C GLY A 464 -21.25 -6.23 -14.88
N MET A 465 -20.94 -5.49 -15.93
CA MET A 465 -21.90 -4.63 -16.63
C MET A 465 -21.69 -4.78 -18.14
N VAL A 466 -22.79 -4.93 -18.87
CA VAL A 466 -22.78 -4.99 -20.34
C VAL A 466 -23.83 -4.06 -20.92
N LYS A 467 -23.51 -3.46 -22.07
CA LYS A 467 -24.45 -2.67 -22.88
C LYS A 467 -25.17 -3.60 -23.85
N VAL A 468 -26.50 -3.54 -23.86
CA VAL A 468 -27.34 -4.34 -24.74
C VAL A 468 -28.26 -3.43 -25.55
N THR A 469 -28.26 -3.57 -26.87
CA THR A 469 -29.16 -2.86 -27.77
C THR A 469 -30.00 -3.86 -28.55
N LEU A 470 -31.33 -3.82 -28.36
CA LEU A 470 -32.30 -4.68 -29.03
C LEU A 470 -33.54 -3.85 -29.40
N GLN A 471 -34.11 -4.07 -30.59
CA GLN A 471 -35.30 -3.33 -31.07
C GLN A 471 -35.13 -1.80 -30.94
N GLU A 472 -33.94 -1.28 -31.28
CA GLU A 472 -33.56 0.14 -31.19
C GLU A 472 -33.48 0.71 -29.75
N GLU A 473 -33.75 -0.10 -28.73
CA GLU A 473 -33.64 0.28 -27.33
C GLU A 473 -32.31 -0.17 -26.73
N THR A 474 -31.57 0.74 -26.10
CA THR A 474 -30.30 0.46 -25.41
C THR A 474 -30.50 0.44 -23.89
N ARG A 475 -30.02 -0.63 -23.25
CA ARG A 475 -30.09 -0.85 -21.80
C ARG A 475 -28.77 -1.37 -21.25
N TYR A 476 -28.55 -1.20 -19.95
CA TYR A 476 -27.43 -1.87 -19.26
C TYR A 476 -27.91 -3.02 -18.42
N ILE A 477 -27.19 -4.12 -18.49
CA ILE A 477 -27.42 -5.26 -17.62
C ILE A 477 -26.26 -5.35 -16.65
N LEU A 478 -26.59 -5.51 -15.38
CA LEU A 478 -25.63 -5.62 -14.29
C LEU A 478 -25.90 -6.88 -13.47
N PHE A 479 -24.83 -7.58 -13.13
CA PHE A 479 -24.88 -8.79 -12.32
C PHE A 479 -23.73 -8.83 -11.32
N GLY A 480 -23.91 -9.56 -10.22
CA GLY A 480 -22.87 -9.86 -9.23
C GLY A 480 -22.30 -8.63 -8.52
N GLY A 481 -21.08 -8.78 -7.99
CA GLY A 481 -20.36 -7.77 -7.23
C GLY A 481 -20.55 -7.88 -5.71
N ASN A 482 -19.83 -7.05 -4.98
CA ASN A 482 -19.85 -6.98 -3.52
C ASN A 482 -20.60 -5.73 -3.06
N GLU A 483 -21.56 -5.88 -2.14
CA GLU A 483 -22.22 -4.77 -1.44
C GLU A 483 -21.43 -4.36 -0.20
N LYS A 484 -20.80 -5.32 0.48
CA LYS A 484 -19.81 -5.09 1.54
C LYS A 484 -18.78 -6.21 1.49
N THR A 485 -17.69 -6.10 2.24
CA THR A 485 -16.74 -7.22 2.37
C THR A 485 -17.47 -8.47 2.85
N CYS A 486 -17.25 -9.59 2.17
CA CYS A 486 -17.91 -10.88 2.42
C CYS A 486 -19.44 -10.89 2.24
N GLN A 487 -20.01 -9.83 1.67
CA GLN A 487 -21.43 -9.75 1.33
C GLN A 487 -21.55 -9.51 -0.18
N LEU A 488 -21.75 -10.60 -0.92
CA LEU A 488 -22.10 -10.53 -2.33
C LEU A 488 -23.45 -9.87 -2.49
N ALA A 489 -23.60 -9.09 -3.56
CA ALA A 489 -24.92 -8.66 -4.01
C ALA A 489 -25.78 -9.89 -4.28
N ASP A 490 -27.05 -9.83 -3.89
CA ASP A 490 -28.00 -10.94 -4.04
C ASP A 490 -28.15 -11.39 -5.51
N LYS A 491 -28.80 -12.53 -5.74
CA LYS A 491 -28.91 -13.29 -7.02
C LYS A 491 -29.52 -12.53 -8.20
N GLU A 492 -29.77 -11.25 -8.07
CA GLU A 492 -30.68 -10.49 -8.89
C GLU A 492 -29.92 -9.78 -10.00
N TRP A 493 -30.31 -10.10 -11.23
CA TRP A 493 -29.89 -9.39 -12.42
C TRP A 493 -30.63 -8.05 -12.45
N MET A 494 -29.89 -6.98 -12.67
CA MET A 494 -30.43 -5.63 -12.74
C MET A 494 -30.39 -5.17 -14.20
N ILE A 495 -31.43 -4.47 -14.62
CA ILE A 495 -31.47 -3.81 -15.92
C ILE A 495 -31.72 -2.32 -15.73
N TRP A 496 -30.99 -1.49 -16.47
CA TRP A 496 -31.14 -0.04 -16.45
C TRP A 496 -31.68 0.45 -17.79
N SER A 497 -32.66 1.37 -17.72
CA SER A 497 -33.12 2.16 -18.86
C SER A 497 -33.17 3.65 -18.48
N GLN A 498 -33.11 4.52 -19.49
CA GLN A 498 -33.21 5.97 -19.26
C GLN A 498 -34.58 6.37 -18.69
N GLU A 499 -35.67 5.68 -19.05
CA GLU A 499 -37.02 6.01 -18.59
C GLU A 499 -37.33 5.55 -17.17
N LYS A 500 -36.76 4.41 -16.73
CA LYS A 500 -37.16 3.75 -15.48
C LYS A 500 -36.02 3.59 -14.45
N GLY A 501 -34.78 3.85 -14.86
CA GLY A 501 -33.60 3.55 -14.07
C GLY A 501 -33.41 2.06 -13.85
N TRP A 502 -32.87 1.70 -12.69
CA TRP A 502 -32.59 0.32 -12.31
C TRP A 502 -33.85 -0.43 -11.87
N GLU A 503 -34.08 -1.56 -12.52
CA GLU A 503 -35.15 -2.53 -12.23
C GLU A 503 -34.57 -3.94 -12.18
N PHE A 504 -35.31 -4.88 -11.57
CA PHE A 504 -34.97 -6.30 -11.67
C PHE A 504 -35.25 -6.84 -13.06
N LEU A 505 -34.30 -7.58 -13.60
CA LEU A 505 -34.45 -8.27 -14.87
C LEU A 505 -35.16 -9.61 -14.63
N GLU A 506 -36.35 -9.77 -15.21
CA GLU A 506 -37.12 -11.01 -15.12
C GLU A 506 -36.33 -12.18 -15.73
N THR A 507 -36.27 -13.32 -15.03
CA THR A 507 -35.55 -14.50 -15.48
C THR A 507 -36.53 -15.62 -15.83
N ASN A 508 -36.49 -16.13 -17.06
CA ASN A 508 -37.32 -17.27 -17.50
C ASN A 508 -36.51 -18.58 -17.59
N SER A 509 -35.33 -18.63 -16.97
CA SER A 509 -34.50 -19.84 -16.95
C SER A 509 -34.90 -20.78 -15.80
N LYS A 510 -34.93 -22.09 -16.09
CA LYS A 510 -34.96 -23.15 -15.06
C LYS A 510 -33.65 -23.18 -14.26
N ASN A 511 -32.56 -22.73 -14.86
CA ASN A 511 -31.23 -22.76 -14.26
C ASN A 511 -30.99 -21.47 -13.47
N LYS A 512 -30.28 -21.58 -12.33
CA LYS A 512 -29.90 -20.44 -11.49
C LYS A 512 -28.40 -20.40 -11.32
N MET A 513 -27.81 -19.25 -11.60
CA MET A 513 -26.39 -19.01 -11.36
C MET A 513 -26.16 -18.51 -9.93
N GLN A 514 -25.10 -18.99 -9.26
CA GLN A 514 -24.75 -18.47 -7.94
C GLN A 514 -24.27 -17.01 -7.98
N PRO A 515 -24.51 -16.22 -6.91
CA PRO A 515 -23.89 -14.92 -6.71
C PRO A 515 -22.37 -15.03 -6.76
N ARG A 516 -21.73 -14.03 -7.38
CA ARG A 516 -20.29 -13.97 -7.53
C ARG A 516 -19.79 -12.54 -7.74
N SER A 517 -18.52 -12.29 -7.46
CA SER A 517 -17.85 -11.02 -7.75
C SER A 517 -16.57 -11.23 -8.56
N GLY A 518 -16.13 -10.21 -9.31
CA GLY A 518 -14.89 -10.25 -10.07
C GLY A 518 -14.87 -11.28 -11.21
N MET A 519 -16.06 -11.62 -11.73
CA MET A 519 -16.24 -12.49 -12.88
C MET A 519 -15.91 -11.79 -14.20
N CYS A 520 -15.68 -12.60 -15.22
CA CYS A 520 -15.57 -12.15 -16.59
C CYS A 520 -16.98 -12.13 -17.21
N MET A 521 -17.38 -11.02 -17.84
CA MET A 521 -18.70 -10.86 -18.45
C MET A 521 -18.63 -10.03 -19.72
N ILE A 522 -19.26 -10.49 -20.81
CA ILE A 522 -19.30 -9.80 -22.11
C ILE A 522 -20.63 -10.04 -22.83
N TRP A 523 -21.04 -9.08 -23.67
CA TRP A 523 -22.17 -9.20 -24.59
C TRP A 523 -21.67 -9.10 -26.04
N LEU A 524 -22.21 -9.94 -26.93
CA LEU A 524 -21.92 -9.98 -28.36
C LEU A 524 -23.17 -9.54 -29.14
N PRO A 525 -23.24 -8.27 -29.58
CA PRO A 525 -24.40 -7.73 -30.28
C PRO A 525 -24.80 -8.52 -31.54
N GLU A 526 -23.81 -9.00 -32.30
CA GLU A 526 -24.01 -9.72 -33.55
C GLU A 526 -24.67 -11.10 -33.34
N ARG A 527 -24.49 -11.70 -32.16
CA ARG A 527 -25.10 -12.99 -31.80
C ARG A 527 -26.35 -12.83 -30.96
N LYS A 528 -26.55 -11.66 -30.32
CA LYS A 528 -27.54 -11.44 -29.25
C LYS A 528 -27.37 -12.40 -28.08
N GLU A 529 -26.12 -12.69 -27.75
CA GLU A 529 -25.70 -13.62 -26.70
C GLU A 529 -24.62 -12.95 -25.85
N GLY A 530 -24.54 -13.30 -24.57
CA GLY A 530 -23.46 -12.91 -23.69
C GLY A 530 -22.86 -14.10 -22.97
N ILE A 531 -21.64 -13.92 -22.47
CA ILE A 531 -20.87 -14.95 -21.77
C ILE A 531 -20.51 -14.45 -20.38
N ILE A 532 -20.59 -15.35 -19.40
CA ILE A 532 -20.11 -15.14 -18.04
C ILE A 532 -19.37 -16.38 -17.53
N CYS A 533 -18.20 -16.19 -16.95
CA CYS A 533 -17.41 -17.27 -16.35
C CYS A 533 -16.54 -16.78 -15.20
N GLY A 534 -16.09 -17.72 -14.36
CA GLY A 534 -15.23 -17.41 -13.23
C GLY A 534 -15.91 -16.51 -12.19
N GLY A 535 -15.10 -15.68 -11.54
CA GLY A 535 -15.51 -14.89 -10.37
C GLY A 535 -15.48 -15.69 -9.08
N MET A 536 -15.66 -15.03 -7.95
CA MET A 536 -15.54 -15.61 -6.62
C MET A 536 -16.88 -15.64 -5.90
N ASP A 537 -17.20 -16.77 -5.29
CA ASP A 537 -18.41 -16.99 -4.50
C ASP A 537 -18.30 -16.39 -3.08
N LYS A 538 -19.37 -16.56 -2.29
CA LYS A 538 -19.44 -16.03 -0.91
C LYS A 538 -18.43 -16.68 0.06
N ASN A 539 -17.91 -17.86 -0.28
CA ASN A 539 -16.94 -18.59 0.53
C ASN A 539 -15.49 -18.26 0.12
N GLY A 540 -15.30 -17.40 -0.87
CA GLY A 540 -13.98 -17.07 -1.39
C GLY A 540 -13.43 -18.09 -2.40
N VAL A 541 -14.28 -18.95 -2.95
CA VAL A 541 -13.93 -19.98 -3.95
C VAL A 541 -14.19 -19.44 -5.35
N ILE A 542 -13.24 -19.64 -6.27
CA ILE A 542 -13.40 -19.22 -7.66
C ILE A 542 -14.37 -20.20 -8.35
N CYS A 543 -15.40 -19.68 -9.00
CA CYS A 543 -16.41 -20.48 -9.67
C CYS A 543 -15.83 -21.21 -10.90
N GLU A 544 -16.22 -22.47 -11.05
CA GLU A 544 -15.67 -23.43 -12.02
C GLU A 544 -16.56 -23.59 -13.27
N ASP A 545 -17.43 -22.62 -13.54
CA ASP A 545 -18.49 -22.69 -14.54
C ASP A 545 -18.44 -21.54 -15.56
N ILE A 546 -19.00 -21.82 -16.74
CA ILE A 546 -19.21 -20.88 -17.84
C ILE A 546 -20.66 -20.99 -18.32
N TRP A 547 -21.25 -19.83 -18.60
CA TRP A 547 -22.64 -19.70 -19.00
C TRP A 547 -22.79 -18.78 -20.19
N THR A 548 -23.69 -19.16 -21.09
CA THR A 548 -24.27 -18.25 -22.08
C THR A 548 -25.54 -17.64 -21.49
N PHE A 549 -25.69 -16.33 -21.60
CA PHE A 549 -26.93 -15.63 -21.28
C PHE A 549 -27.53 -14.97 -22.52
N LYS A 550 -28.85 -15.06 -22.66
CA LYS A 550 -29.61 -14.45 -23.77
C LYS A 550 -30.66 -13.51 -23.23
N ILE A 551 -30.98 -12.49 -24.02
CA ILE A 551 -31.99 -11.48 -23.68
C ILE A 551 -33.07 -11.50 -24.75
N ASN A 552 -34.28 -11.82 -24.32
CA ASN A 552 -35.46 -11.90 -25.17
C ASN A 552 -36.46 -10.81 -24.78
N ILE A 553 -37.21 -10.28 -25.74
CA ILE A 553 -38.25 -9.28 -25.49
C ILE A 553 -39.60 -9.91 -25.79
N PHE A 554 -40.43 -10.09 -24.75
CA PHE A 554 -41.79 -10.62 -24.85
C PHE A 554 -42.76 -9.58 -24.28
N ASN A 555 -43.78 -9.17 -25.05
CA ASN A 555 -44.77 -8.18 -24.60
C ASN A 555 -44.15 -6.90 -24.00
N LYS A 556 -43.09 -6.37 -24.63
CA LYS A 556 -42.29 -5.21 -24.14
C LYS A 556 -41.55 -5.43 -22.81
N LYS A 557 -41.48 -6.67 -22.31
CA LYS A 557 -40.68 -7.04 -21.14
C LYS A 557 -39.38 -7.71 -21.59
N TRP A 558 -38.29 -7.29 -20.95
CA TRP A 558 -36.96 -7.86 -21.15
C TRP A 558 -36.80 -9.06 -20.23
N VAL A 559 -36.44 -10.21 -20.81
CA VAL A 559 -36.38 -11.49 -20.11
C VAL A 559 -35.03 -12.14 -20.33
N LEU A 560 -34.39 -12.54 -19.24
CA LEU A 560 -33.11 -13.25 -19.21
C LEU A 560 -33.30 -14.76 -19.30
N GLU A 561 -32.52 -15.37 -20.19
CA GLU A 561 -32.33 -16.82 -20.28
C GLU A 561 -30.86 -17.16 -19.96
N LEU A 562 -30.65 -18.20 -19.15
CA LEU A 562 -29.34 -18.66 -18.69
C LEU A 562 -29.12 -20.11 -19.10
N ILE A 563 -28.03 -20.35 -19.83
CA ILE A 563 -27.68 -21.64 -20.43
C ILE A 563 -26.26 -22.01 -19.97
N PRO A 564 -26.09 -22.98 -19.06
CA PRO A 564 -24.76 -23.45 -18.67
C PRO A 564 -24.14 -24.23 -19.81
N TRP A 565 -22.82 -24.13 -19.97
CA TRP A 565 -22.10 -25.03 -20.85
C TRP A 565 -22.03 -26.42 -20.24
N SER A 566 -22.11 -27.45 -21.09
CA SER A 566 -22.05 -28.85 -20.69
C SER A 566 -20.78 -29.50 -21.22
N ASN A 567 -20.30 -30.56 -20.56
CA ASN A 567 -19.14 -31.37 -20.99
C ASN A 567 -17.78 -30.65 -20.93
N LEU A 568 -17.55 -29.82 -19.91
CA LEU A 568 -16.23 -29.22 -19.68
C LEU A 568 -15.24 -30.28 -19.17
N SER A 569 -14.05 -30.33 -19.79
CA SER A 569 -12.93 -31.08 -19.25
C SER A 569 -12.31 -30.39 -18.03
N ILE A 570 -11.44 -31.08 -17.30
CA ILE A 570 -10.69 -30.49 -16.17
C ILE A 570 -9.82 -29.31 -16.65
N LEU A 571 -9.21 -29.43 -17.84
CA LEU A 571 -8.41 -28.35 -18.44
C LEU A 571 -9.27 -27.13 -18.77
N ASP A 572 -10.48 -27.36 -19.30
CA ASP A 572 -11.42 -26.28 -19.58
C ASP A 572 -11.79 -25.51 -18.31
N ILE A 573 -12.10 -26.25 -17.24
CA ILE A 573 -12.39 -25.68 -15.92
C ILE A 573 -11.18 -24.86 -15.42
N GLN A 574 -9.96 -25.40 -15.49
CA GLN A 574 -8.76 -24.69 -15.06
C GLN A 574 -8.54 -23.38 -15.84
N HIS A 575 -8.84 -23.37 -17.15
CA HIS A 575 -8.70 -22.20 -18.00
C HIS A 575 -9.74 -21.12 -17.70
N ILE A 576 -11.00 -21.45 -17.45
CA ILE A 576 -12.08 -20.47 -17.28
C ILE A 576 -12.29 -20.02 -15.83
N SER A 577 -11.82 -20.80 -14.85
CA SER A 577 -11.93 -20.52 -13.41
C SER A 577 -10.97 -19.40 -12.98
N ARG A 578 -11.32 -18.16 -13.31
CA ARG A 578 -10.49 -16.99 -13.02
C ARG A 578 -11.21 -15.92 -12.21
N PHE A 579 -10.49 -15.27 -11.32
CA PHE A 579 -10.93 -14.06 -10.62
C PHE A 579 -10.19 -12.83 -11.18
N GLY A 580 -10.96 -11.80 -11.54
CA GLY A 580 -10.42 -10.55 -12.09
C GLY A 580 -10.01 -10.61 -13.57
N ALA A 581 -10.36 -11.70 -14.28
CA ALA A 581 -10.18 -11.82 -15.72
C ALA A 581 -11.14 -10.91 -16.51
N LYS A 582 -10.78 -10.60 -17.75
CA LYS A 582 -11.56 -9.74 -18.64
C LYS A 582 -11.81 -10.41 -19.99
N ALA A 583 -12.90 -10.05 -20.66
CA ALA A 583 -13.23 -10.56 -21.99
C ALA A 583 -13.32 -9.43 -23.01
N VAL A 584 -12.97 -9.75 -24.26
CA VAL A 584 -13.16 -8.87 -25.40
C VAL A 584 -13.66 -9.68 -26.61
N ASN A 585 -14.51 -9.05 -27.44
CA ASN A 585 -15.03 -9.66 -28.66
C ASN A 585 -13.91 -9.71 -29.73
N VAL A 586 -13.63 -10.88 -30.27
CA VAL A 586 -12.62 -11.10 -31.33
C VAL A 586 -13.20 -11.69 -32.62
N SER A 587 -14.54 -11.70 -32.75
CA SER A 587 -15.24 -12.08 -33.98
C SER A 587 -14.67 -11.28 -35.16
N GLY A 588 -14.26 -12.00 -36.21
CA GLY A 588 -13.66 -11.45 -37.42
C GLY A 588 -12.16 -11.12 -37.35
N ILE A 589 -11.51 -11.33 -36.19
CA ILE A 589 -10.05 -11.21 -36.02
C ILE A 589 -9.43 -12.60 -35.89
N LEU A 590 -10.07 -13.47 -35.10
CA LEU A 590 -9.65 -14.83 -34.83
C LEU A 590 -10.74 -15.82 -35.23
N ASP A 591 -10.36 -17.09 -35.38
CA ASP A 591 -11.30 -18.21 -35.55
C ASP A 591 -11.95 -18.58 -34.21
N GLY A 592 -12.80 -17.68 -33.73
CA GLY A 592 -13.48 -17.71 -32.43
C GLY A 592 -14.16 -16.37 -32.13
N ASN A 593 -14.91 -16.30 -31.02
CA ASN A 593 -15.78 -15.14 -30.74
C ASN A 593 -15.29 -14.27 -29.57
N VAL A 594 -14.76 -14.88 -28.50
CA VAL A 594 -14.38 -14.16 -27.26
C VAL A 594 -12.97 -14.52 -26.84
N LEU A 595 -12.18 -13.51 -26.49
CA LEU A 595 -10.87 -13.68 -25.86
C LEU A 595 -10.98 -13.34 -24.37
N ILE A 596 -10.80 -14.34 -23.50
CA ILE A 596 -10.63 -14.16 -22.06
C ILE A 596 -9.15 -13.94 -21.76
N THR A 597 -8.85 -12.95 -20.93
CA THR A 597 -7.49 -12.53 -20.62
C THR A 597 -7.28 -12.36 -19.11
N GLY A 598 -6.09 -12.72 -18.62
CA GLY A 598 -5.59 -12.33 -17.30
C GLY A 598 -6.33 -12.93 -16.10
N GLY A 599 -6.23 -12.27 -14.95
CA GLY A 599 -6.82 -12.71 -13.68
C GLY A 599 -5.90 -13.66 -12.88
N VAL A 600 -6.46 -14.29 -11.85
CA VAL A 600 -5.80 -15.34 -11.05
C VAL A 600 -6.67 -16.59 -10.98
N SER A 601 -6.05 -17.75 -10.77
CA SER A 601 -6.72 -19.05 -10.60
C SER A 601 -6.38 -19.66 -9.24
N MET A 602 -7.28 -20.49 -8.70
CA MET A 602 -7.03 -21.25 -7.47
C MET A 602 -6.25 -22.54 -7.73
N PHE A 603 -6.21 -23.02 -8.99
CA PHE A 603 -5.58 -24.27 -9.38
C PHE A 603 -4.06 -24.16 -9.51
N HIS A 604 -3.58 -23.09 -10.15
CA HIS A 604 -2.17 -22.84 -10.39
C HIS A 604 -1.91 -21.35 -10.69
N CYS A 605 -0.65 -20.93 -10.62
CA CYS A 605 -0.23 -19.60 -11.06
C CYS A 605 -0.28 -19.53 -12.59
N ILE A 606 -1.15 -18.69 -13.15
CA ILE A 606 -1.36 -18.57 -14.60
C ILE A 606 -0.05 -18.08 -15.25
N SER A 607 0.50 -18.91 -16.16
CA SER A 607 1.71 -18.58 -16.91
C SER A 607 1.43 -17.55 -18.01
N TRP A 608 2.46 -16.98 -18.63
CA TRP A 608 2.29 -16.10 -19.79
C TRP A 608 1.53 -16.79 -20.94
N ASN A 609 1.85 -18.04 -21.22
CA ASN A 609 1.26 -18.82 -22.31
C ASN A 609 -0.23 -19.15 -22.07
N ASP A 610 -0.67 -19.09 -20.81
CA ASP A 610 -2.05 -19.35 -20.42
C ASP A 610 -2.82 -18.04 -20.14
N GLN A 611 -2.24 -16.86 -20.40
CA GLN A 611 -2.92 -15.59 -20.14
C GLN A 611 -4.14 -15.39 -21.02
N PHE A 612 -4.17 -15.99 -22.22
CA PHE A 612 -5.17 -15.74 -23.26
C PHE A 612 -5.92 -17.01 -23.63
N ILE A 613 -7.25 -16.99 -23.53
CA ILE A 613 -8.13 -18.12 -23.83
C ILE A 613 -9.15 -17.68 -24.88
N LEU A 614 -9.17 -18.34 -26.03
CA LEU A 614 -10.16 -18.15 -27.08
C LEU A 614 -11.35 -19.06 -26.85
N LEU A 615 -12.54 -18.46 -26.87
CA LEU A 615 -13.81 -19.16 -26.85
C LEU A 615 -14.42 -19.16 -28.25
N ASP A 616 -14.71 -20.35 -28.73
CA ASP A 616 -15.61 -20.61 -29.85
C ASP A 616 -16.97 -21.02 -29.26
N LEU A 617 -17.97 -20.16 -29.47
CA LEU A 617 -19.30 -20.34 -28.88
C LEU A 617 -20.16 -21.32 -29.66
N ASP A 618 -19.88 -21.52 -30.95
CA ASP A 618 -20.65 -22.43 -31.80
C ASP A 618 -20.35 -23.88 -31.43
N ASN A 619 -19.08 -24.18 -31.14
CA ASN A 619 -18.64 -25.52 -30.74
C ASN A 619 -18.45 -25.69 -29.22
N GLN A 620 -18.72 -24.64 -28.41
CA GLN A 620 -18.38 -24.59 -26.98
C GLN A 620 -16.93 -25.01 -26.69
N LYS A 621 -16.00 -24.56 -27.53
CA LYS A 621 -14.59 -24.95 -27.47
C LYS A 621 -13.77 -23.87 -26.79
N ILE A 622 -12.88 -24.30 -25.89
CA ILE A 622 -11.96 -23.45 -25.13
C ILE A 622 -10.54 -23.75 -25.60
N THR A 623 -9.86 -22.76 -26.15
CA THR A 623 -8.52 -22.94 -26.73
C THR A 623 -7.54 -21.92 -26.14
N PRO A 624 -6.46 -22.33 -25.46
CA PRO A 624 -5.42 -21.40 -25.05
C PRO A 624 -4.69 -20.83 -26.27
N LEU A 625 -4.34 -19.55 -26.22
CA LEU A 625 -3.57 -18.87 -27.26
C LEU A 625 -2.23 -18.39 -26.72
N ASP A 626 -1.16 -18.74 -27.44
CA ASP A 626 0.18 -18.27 -27.12
C ASP A 626 0.50 -16.98 -27.89
N PHE A 627 0.90 -15.95 -27.15
CA PHE A 627 1.34 -14.68 -27.71
C PHE A 627 2.81 -14.48 -27.40
N GLN A 628 3.64 -14.32 -28.42
CA GLN A 628 5.04 -14.01 -28.18
C GLN A 628 5.21 -12.55 -27.73
N ILE A 629 6.02 -12.36 -26.69
CA ILE A 629 6.44 -11.05 -26.21
C ILE A 629 7.96 -10.99 -26.13
N LEU A 630 8.55 -9.93 -26.71
CA LEU A 630 10.01 -9.76 -26.82
C LEU A 630 10.65 -9.15 -25.56
N GLU A 631 9.84 -8.66 -24.63
CA GLU A 631 10.27 -8.01 -23.39
C GLU A 631 9.73 -8.75 -22.15
N ASP A 632 9.97 -8.19 -20.96
CA ASP A 632 9.44 -8.72 -19.69
C ASP A 632 7.94 -9.04 -19.72
N GLU A 633 7.51 -10.12 -19.08
CA GLU A 633 6.08 -10.45 -18.98
C GLU A 633 5.30 -9.33 -18.23
N PRO A 634 4.15 -8.85 -18.73
CA PRO A 634 3.26 -7.96 -17.97
C PRO A 634 2.43 -8.76 -16.96
N ILE A 635 1.95 -8.10 -15.91
CA ILE A 635 1.04 -8.70 -14.94
C ILE A 635 -0.40 -8.26 -15.21
N LEU A 636 -1.25 -9.22 -15.55
CA LEU A 636 -2.64 -8.95 -15.94
C LEU A 636 -3.57 -9.02 -14.71
N ILE A 637 -3.30 -8.15 -13.72
CA ILE A 637 -4.12 -7.95 -12.51
C ILE A 637 -4.60 -6.51 -12.43
N GLY A 638 -5.92 -6.33 -12.34
CA GLY A 638 -6.55 -5.01 -12.30
C GLY A 638 -6.33 -4.20 -13.59
N PHE A 639 -5.98 -4.85 -14.69
CA PHE A 639 -5.96 -4.24 -16.01
C PHE A 639 -7.38 -4.10 -16.56
N ASP A 640 -7.51 -3.39 -17.67
CA ASP A 640 -8.73 -3.41 -18.48
C ASP A 640 -8.39 -3.67 -19.95
N ILE A 641 -9.36 -4.16 -20.72
CA ILE A 641 -9.17 -4.58 -22.11
C ILE A 641 -10.26 -4.00 -23.00
N ILE A 642 -9.88 -3.55 -24.18
CA ILE A 642 -10.82 -2.98 -25.15
C ILE A 642 -10.41 -3.30 -26.58
N ARG A 643 -11.38 -3.48 -27.46
CA ARG A 643 -11.16 -3.64 -28.91
C ARG A 643 -11.30 -2.31 -29.63
N ILE A 644 -10.35 -2.04 -30.52
CA ILE A 644 -10.40 -0.95 -31.49
C ILE A 644 -10.20 -1.57 -32.87
N ASP A 645 -11.25 -1.57 -33.70
CA ASP A 645 -11.25 -2.21 -35.02
C ASP A 645 -10.74 -3.67 -34.97
N ASN A 646 -9.54 -3.92 -35.49
CA ASN A 646 -8.90 -5.24 -35.52
C ASN A 646 -7.81 -5.42 -34.44
N SER A 647 -7.60 -4.41 -33.58
CA SER A 647 -6.58 -4.43 -32.53
C SER A 647 -7.21 -4.55 -31.15
N ILE A 648 -6.49 -5.20 -30.24
CA ILE A 648 -6.91 -5.39 -28.85
C ILE A 648 -5.93 -4.65 -27.95
N ILE A 649 -6.44 -3.74 -27.13
CA ILE A 649 -5.63 -2.88 -26.26
C ILE A 649 -5.85 -3.31 -24.81
N ILE A 650 -4.76 -3.56 -24.11
CA ILE A 650 -4.73 -3.92 -22.68
C ILE A 650 -4.06 -2.78 -21.92
N LEU A 651 -4.84 -2.17 -21.02
CA LEU A 651 -4.50 -0.93 -20.32
C LEU A 651 -4.23 -1.19 -18.83
N GLY A 652 -3.08 -0.69 -18.38
CA GLY A 652 -2.68 -0.74 -16.98
C GLY A 652 -2.39 -2.15 -16.47
N GLY A 653 -2.62 -2.36 -15.18
CA GLY A 653 -2.31 -3.57 -14.45
C GLY A 653 -1.08 -3.43 -13.54
N GLY A 654 -1.12 -4.14 -12.42
CA GLY A 654 -0.04 -4.10 -11.44
C GLY A 654 -0.31 -4.94 -10.19
N CYS A 655 0.74 -5.23 -9.43
CA CYS A 655 0.71 -6.09 -8.26
C CYS A 655 1.62 -5.50 -7.17
N MET A 656 1.16 -5.48 -5.92
CA MET A 656 1.98 -5.04 -4.78
C MET A 656 3.01 -6.10 -4.36
N CYS A 657 2.92 -7.30 -4.93
CA CYS A 657 3.76 -8.47 -4.67
C CYS A 657 4.02 -8.67 -3.17
N PHE A 658 2.93 -8.70 -2.41
CA PHE A 658 2.94 -8.89 -0.95
C PHE A 658 3.73 -7.81 -0.20
N SER A 659 4.92 -8.14 0.32
CA SER A 659 5.83 -7.20 1.00
C SER A 659 7.13 -6.97 0.23
N PHE A 660 7.26 -7.53 -0.96
CA PHE A 660 8.49 -7.53 -1.75
C PHE A 660 8.68 -6.25 -2.57
N GLY A 661 7.58 -5.56 -2.89
CA GLY A 661 7.58 -4.31 -3.63
C GLY A 661 6.54 -4.32 -4.76
N THR A 662 6.22 -3.14 -5.29
CA THR A 662 5.20 -3.03 -6.34
C THR A 662 5.78 -3.27 -7.72
N TYR A 663 5.07 -4.07 -8.53
CA TYR A 663 5.27 -4.20 -9.97
C TYR A 663 4.14 -3.48 -10.72
N TRP A 664 4.50 -2.69 -11.72
CA TRP A 664 3.57 -1.99 -12.60
C TRP A 664 3.83 -2.39 -14.05
N ASN A 665 2.75 -2.47 -14.84
CA ASN A 665 2.88 -2.53 -16.29
C ASN A 665 3.24 -1.12 -16.79
N ASN A 666 4.47 -0.97 -17.29
CA ASN A 666 4.97 0.34 -17.74
C ASN A 666 4.33 0.79 -19.07
N ASN A 667 4.06 -0.17 -19.96
CA ASN A 667 3.63 0.05 -21.34
C ASN A 667 2.20 -0.46 -21.55
N ILE A 668 1.53 0.08 -22.58
CA ILE A 668 0.23 -0.42 -23.04
C ILE A 668 0.48 -1.63 -23.92
N LEU A 669 -0.17 -2.75 -23.59
CA LEU A 669 -0.03 -3.98 -24.37
C LEU A 669 -1.06 -3.96 -25.50
N THR A 670 -0.61 -4.25 -26.72
CA THR A 670 -1.43 -4.24 -27.92
C THR A 670 -1.26 -5.56 -28.67
N LEU A 671 -2.39 -6.19 -29.00
CA LEU A 671 -2.45 -7.41 -29.80
C LEU A 671 -3.00 -7.07 -31.19
N PHE A 672 -2.53 -7.80 -32.22
CA PHE A 672 -3.02 -7.68 -33.61
C PHE A 672 -2.85 -6.28 -34.23
N GLU A 673 -1.80 -5.54 -33.87
CA GLU A 673 -1.44 -4.28 -34.54
C GLU A 673 -0.36 -4.52 -35.59
N SER A 674 -0.63 -4.09 -36.83
CA SER A 674 0.25 -4.30 -37.98
C SER A 674 1.29 -3.20 -38.17
N ASN A 675 1.16 -2.05 -37.48
CA ASN A 675 1.96 -0.86 -37.75
C ASN A 675 2.91 -0.52 -36.57
N LEU A 676 4.22 -0.70 -36.78
CA LEU A 676 5.28 -0.66 -35.75
C LEU A 676 5.68 0.75 -35.26
N SER A 677 5.19 1.82 -35.89
CA SER A 677 5.68 3.20 -35.62
C SER A 677 4.73 4.05 -34.75
N LYS A 678 3.73 3.45 -34.10
CA LYS A 678 2.73 4.18 -33.31
C LYS A 678 3.18 4.31 -31.85
N GLU A 679 3.05 5.50 -31.29
CA GLU A 679 3.24 5.79 -29.86
C GLU A 679 1.89 6.22 -29.26
N TRP A 680 1.61 5.85 -28.00
CA TRP A 680 0.39 6.29 -27.32
C TRP A 680 0.52 7.72 -26.79
N LEU A 681 -0.51 8.53 -26.99
CA LEU A 681 -0.72 9.83 -26.36
C LEU A 681 -1.73 9.67 -25.23
N ILE A 682 -1.27 9.82 -23.99
CA ILE A 682 -2.07 9.75 -22.78
C ILE A 682 -2.26 11.18 -22.26
N CYS A 683 -3.50 11.64 -22.29
CA CYS A 683 -3.89 12.99 -21.88
C CYS A 683 -4.77 12.92 -20.63
N GLU A 684 -4.33 13.50 -19.53
CA GLU A 684 -5.21 13.72 -18.37
C GLU A 684 -6.26 14.78 -18.74
N HIS A 685 -7.54 14.40 -18.70
CA HIS A 685 -8.63 15.31 -18.96
C HIS A 685 -8.80 16.27 -17.76
N LYS A 686 -8.62 17.56 -18.00
CA LYS A 686 -8.87 18.60 -17.00
C LYS A 686 -10.36 18.89 -16.94
N ILE A 687 -11.01 18.45 -15.87
CA ILE A 687 -12.43 18.72 -15.62
C ILE A 687 -12.66 20.23 -15.58
N THR A 688 -13.31 20.76 -16.62
CA THR A 688 -13.81 22.14 -16.61
C THR A 688 -15.00 22.22 -15.67
N LYS A 689 -14.93 23.03 -14.62
CA LYS A 689 -16.12 23.41 -13.84
C LYS A 689 -17.08 24.16 -14.77
N THR A 690 -17.99 23.46 -15.45
CA THR A 690 -19.03 24.12 -16.24
C THR A 690 -19.99 24.80 -15.27
N GLY A 691 -20.10 26.13 -15.39
CA GLY A 691 -20.97 26.96 -14.58
C GLY A 691 -22.41 26.43 -14.55
N ILE A 692 -22.87 26.18 -13.34
CA ILE A 692 -24.28 26.23 -12.99
C ILE A 692 -24.60 27.73 -12.85
N PRO A 693 -25.72 28.25 -13.41
CA PRO A 693 -26.16 29.61 -13.10
C PRO A 693 -26.20 29.78 -11.59
N ASN A 694 -25.82 30.94 -11.07
CA ASN A 694 -25.90 31.29 -9.65
C ASN A 694 -27.37 31.39 -9.18
N SER A 695 -28.15 30.32 -9.27
CA SER A 695 -29.21 30.04 -8.32
C SER A 695 -28.52 29.44 -7.11
N VAL A 696 -28.07 30.31 -6.22
CA VAL A 696 -27.62 29.97 -4.87
C VAL A 696 -28.81 29.33 -4.15
N SER A 697 -29.02 28.03 -4.36
CA SER A 697 -29.82 27.21 -3.46
C SER A 697 -29.03 27.12 -2.17
N LYS A 698 -29.40 28.01 -1.26
CA LYS A 698 -29.10 28.01 0.16
C LYS A 698 -29.35 26.62 0.74
N TYR A 699 -28.36 25.74 0.69
CA TYR A 699 -28.17 24.74 1.73
C TYR A 699 -27.02 25.23 2.61
N THR A 700 -27.43 26.13 3.48
CA THR A 700 -26.85 26.43 4.79
C THR A 700 -25.84 25.39 5.25
N ASN A 701 -24.56 25.72 5.11
CA ASN A 701 -23.56 25.27 6.06
C ASN A 701 -24.02 25.79 7.42
N TYR A 702 -24.47 24.87 8.28
CA TYR A 702 -24.63 25.12 9.69
C TYR A 702 -23.27 25.51 10.25
N TYR A 703 -23.05 26.82 10.29
CA TYR A 703 -22.26 27.47 11.31
C TYR A 703 -22.86 27.05 12.65
N VAL A 704 -22.03 26.49 13.53
CA VAL A 704 -22.28 26.61 14.96
C VAL A 704 -22.16 28.09 15.27
N ASP A 705 -23.27 28.68 15.68
CA ASP A 705 -23.37 30.00 16.26
C ASP A 705 -22.42 30.11 17.46
N LEU A 706 -21.33 30.84 17.28
CA LEU A 706 -20.61 31.49 18.37
C LEU A 706 -20.66 33.00 18.09
N CYS A 707 -21.84 33.55 18.39
CA CYS A 707 -22.11 34.92 18.82
C CYS A 707 -21.30 36.08 18.18
N ASN A 708 -22.06 36.90 17.43
CA ASN A 708 -21.91 38.34 17.24
C ASN A 708 -20.55 38.87 16.77
N LEU A 709 -20.42 39.17 15.47
CA LEU A 709 -19.62 40.31 15.01
C LEU A 709 -20.17 40.84 13.67
N LYS A 710 -20.26 42.17 13.59
CA LYS A 710 -20.92 42.96 12.54
C LYS A 710 -20.33 42.67 11.14
N ILE A 711 -21.22 42.58 10.15
CA ILE A 711 -20.88 42.48 8.72
C ILE A 711 -20.12 43.75 8.31
N GLN A 712 -18.82 43.63 8.06
CA GLN A 712 -18.04 44.63 7.33
C GLN A 712 -17.99 44.25 5.84
N ASN A 713 -18.28 45.22 4.98
CA ASN A 713 -18.41 45.09 3.53
C ASN A 713 -17.06 45.07 2.76
N SER A 714 -15.93 44.76 3.41
CA SER A 714 -14.65 44.65 2.71
C SER A 714 -14.40 43.21 2.22
N ILE A 715 -13.97 43.06 0.96
CA ILE A 715 -13.58 41.77 0.38
C ILE A 715 -12.23 41.30 0.97
N ASN A 716 -11.39 42.23 1.42
CA ASN A 716 -10.11 41.96 2.06
C ASN A 716 -10.16 42.27 3.58
N PRO A 717 -9.46 41.47 4.41
CA PRO A 717 -9.30 41.77 5.83
C PRO A 717 -8.41 43.01 6.04
N GLU A 718 -8.66 43.76 7.11
CA GLU A 718 -7.81 44.88 7.52
C GLU A 718 -6.44 44.35 7.99
N ILE A 719 -5.35 44.81 7.35
CA ILE A 719 -3.99 44.42 7.70
C ILE A 719 -3.47 45.33 8.81
N LYS A 720 -3.16 44.75 9.98
CA LYS A 720 -2.55 45.48 11.11
C LYS A 720 -1.04 45.57 10.95
N ASN A 721 -0.46 46.74 11.20
CA ASN A 721 0.99 46.86 11.28
C ASN A 721 1.50 46.32 12.61
N ILE A 722 2.59 45.55 12.59
CA ILE A 722 3.28 45.12 13.81
C ILE A 722 3.96 46.31 14.48
N SER A 723 3.76 46.48 15.77
CA SER A 723 4.39 47.52 16.57
C SER A 723 5.90 47.29 16.72
N SER A 724 6.64 48.37 16.89
CA SER A 724 8.07 48.31 17.18
C SER A 724 8.37 48.89 18.56
N VAL A 725 9.22 48.22 19.33
CA VAL A 725 9.63 48.64 20.68
C VAL A 725 11.14 48.59 20.81
N LYS A 726 11.67 49.42 21.70
CA LYS A 726 13.07 49.36 22.14
C LYS A 726 13.07 48.93 23.61
N ILE A 727 13.57 47.73 23.86
CA ILE A 727 13.74 47.23 25.22
C ILE A 727 15.13 47.57 25.77
N LYS A 728 15.24 47.68 27.09
CA LYS A 728 16.47 47.99 27.82
C LYS A 728 16.95 46.84 28.72
N CYS A 729 16.07 45.91 29.09
CA CYS A 729 16.40 44.84 30.01
C CYS A 729 15.57 43.56 29.77
N GLU A 730 15.99 42.46 30.40
CA GLU A 730 15.33 41.16 30.29
C GLU A 730 13.90 41.16 30.84
N ASN A 731 13.58 41.98 31.85
CA ASN A 731 12.23 42.03 32.42
C ASN A 731 11.21 42.58 31.41
N GLU A 732 11.60 43.53 30.56
CA GLU A 732 10.76 44.00 29.45
C GLU A 732 10.59 42.91 28.39
N TRP A 733 11.61 42.08 28.15
CA TRP A 733 11.51 40.92 27.28
C TRP A 733 10.55 39.86 27.82
N LYS A 734 10.57 39.58 29.13
CA LYS A 734 9.61 38.66 29.77
C LYS A 734 8.16 39.10 29.58
N LYS A 735 7.88 40.40 29.77
CA LYS A 735 6.54 40.95 29.53
C LYS A 735 6.08 40.76 28.08
N ILE A 736 6.97 40.99 27.11
CA ILE A 736 6.66 40.74 25.69
C ILE A 736 6.37 39.26 25.42
N LEU A 737 7.11 38.34 26.06
CA LEU A 737 6.85 36.90 25.93
C LEU A 737 5.49 36.50 26.52
N GLU A 738 5.08 37.13 27.62
CA GLU A 738 3.77 36.93 28.27
C GLU A 738 2.61 37.40 27.38
N GLU A 739 2.80 38.50 26.62
CA GLU A 739 1.79 39.01 25.67
C GLU A 739 1.56 38.08 24.48
N ASN A 740 2.57 37.29 24.09
CA ASN A 740 2.48 36.26 23.05
C ASN A 740 2.01 36.76 21.65
N ILE A 741 2.34 38.02 21.32
CA ILE A 741 2.03 38.70 20.06
C ILE A 741 3.34 39.09 19.34
N PRO A 742 3.42 39.05 18.00
CA PRO A 742 4.60 39.47 17.26
C PRO A 742 4.94 40.93 17.51
N ILE A 743 6.23 41.22 17.66
CA ILE A 743 6.72 42.58 17.86
C ILE A 743 8.10 42.74 17.23
N VAL A 744 8.41 43.94 16.74
CA VAL A 744 9.76 44.27 16.24
C VAL A 744 10.56 44.95 17.34
N LEU A 745 11.69 44.34 17.71
CA LEU A 745 12.67 44.93 18.62
C LEU A 745 13.70 45.72 17.81
N LYS A 746 13.89 46.99 18.18
CA LYS A 746 14.84 47.90 17.51
C LYS A 746 15.98 48.32 18.42
N GLY A 747 17.16 48.52 17.81
CA GLY A 747 18.33 49.11 18.47
C GLY A 747 19.06 48.19 19.44
N LEU A 748 18.83 46.87 19.37
CA LEU A 748 19.57 45.88 20.14
C LEU A 748 20.87 45.48 19.43
N ASN A 749 21.91 45.15 20.21
CA ASN A 749 23.22 44.83 19.66
C ASN A 749 23.33 43.35 19.27
N VAL A 750 23.15 43.08 17.97
CA VAL A 750 23.26 41.75 17.33
C VAL A 750 24.68 41.40 16.85
N GLY A 751 25.69 42.23 17.15
CA GLY A 751 27.08 42.03 16.78
C GLY A 751 27.54 42.85 15.56
N THR A 752 28.75 42.59 15.08
CA THR A 752 29.35 43.28 13.92
C THR A 752 28.83 42.80 12.57
N CYS A 753 28.00 41.76 12.55
CA CYS A 753 27.44 41.12 11.35
C CYS A 753 26.72 42.11 10.41
N ILE A 754 26.00 43.10 10.94
CA ILE A 754 25.29 44.13 10.14
C ILE A 754 26.25 44.88 9.21
N LYS A 755 27.46 45.17 9.69
CA LYS A 755 28.48 45.90 8.90
C LYS A 755 29.33 44.94 8.07
N LYS A 756 29.71 43.80 8.64
CA LYS A 756 30.70 42.90 8.05
C LYS A 756 30.14 41.97 6.98
N TRP A 757 28.91 41.47 7.10
CA TRP A 757 28.36 40.43 6.21
C TRP A 757 27.97 40.98 4.83
N THR A 758 28.96 41.47 4.10
CA THR A 758 28.92 41.81 2.67
C THR A 758 29.10 40.54 1.82
N PRO A 759 28.69 40.54 0.53
CA PRO A 759 28.94 39.41 -0.37
C PRO A 759 30.41 38.98 -0.37
N GLU A 760 31.33 39.94 -0.46
CA GLU A 760 32.77 39.73 -0.54
C GLU A 760 33.32 39.14 0.77
N TYR A 761 32.84 39.63 1.90
CA TYR A 761 33.21 39.11 3.22
C TYR A 761 32.73 37.67 3.41
N LEU A 762 31.48 37.38 3.08
CA LEU A 762 30.93 36.04 3.23
C LEU A 762 31.65 35.04 2.34
N ILE A 763 31.93 35.38 1.07
CA ILE A 763 32.66 34.51 0.15
C ILE A 763 34.08 34.23 0.66
N SER A 764 34.78 35.26 1.12
CA SER A 764 36.17 35.12 1.61
C SER A 764 36.26 34.31 2.90
N HIS A 765 35.30 34.42 3.81
CA HIS A 765 35.35 33.75 5.12
C HIS A 765 34.70 32.36 5.12
N ILE A 766 33.58 32.16 4.41
CA ILE A 766 32.91 30.85 4.33
C ILE A 766 33.59 29.94 3.30
N GLY A 767 34.24 30.55 2.30
CA GLY A 767 34.93 29.86 1.21
C GLY A 767 34.05 29.69 -0.03
N TYR A 768 34.59 30.07 -1.19
CA TYR A 768 33.88 30.04 -2.47
C TYR A 768 33.34 28.66 -2.81
N THR A 769 34.15 27.60 -2.65
CA THR A 769 33.86 26.23 -3.08
C THR A 769 33.04 25.41 -2.08
N ARG A 770 32.65 26.00 -0.94
CA ARG A 770 31.85 25.30 0.06
C ARG A 770 30.51 24.88 -0.55
N LYS A 771 30.19 23.59 -0.48
CA LYS A 771 28.92 23.07 -1.00
C LYS A 771 27.76 23.41 -0.06
N ILE A 772 26.69 23.93 -0.63
CA ILE A 772 25.43 24.23 0.06
C ILE A 772 24.24 23.71 -0.73
N ILE A 773 23.11 23.50 -0.06
CA ILE A 773 21.85 23.10 -0.68
C ILE A 773 20.91 24.30 -0.67
N VAL A 774 20.39 24.67 -1.83
CA VAL A 774 19.50 25.82 -2.03
C VAL A 774 18.18 25.38 -2.67
N HIS A 775 17.12 26.13 -2.41
CA HIS A 775 15.85 26.04 -3.12
C HIS A 775 15.97 26.93 -4.36
N ASN A 776 15.84 26.35 -5.55
CA ASN A 776 15.78 27.06 -6.82
C ASN A 776 14.32 27.11 -7.29
N ALA A 777 13.70 28.28 -7.15
CA ALA A 777 12.28 28.50 -7.40
C ALA A 777 12.01 28.87 -8.85
N ARG A 778 10.90 28.37 -9.41
CA ARG A 778 10.43 28.75 -10.76
C ARG A 778 9.55 30.00 -10.77
N THR A 779 9.00 30.35 -9.61
CA THR A 779 8.06 31.47 -9.41
C THR A 779 8.54 32.36 -8.27
N ASP A 780 7.98 33.58 -8.17
CA ASP A 780 8.30 34.55 -7.12
C ASP A 780 7.81 34.14 -5.74
N PHE A 781 6.99 33.09 -5.65
CA PHE A 781 6.49 32.57 -4.39
C PHE A 781 6.57 31.05 -4.39
N MET A 782 7.33 30.48 -3.46
CA MET A 782 7.46 29.04 -3.30
C MET A 782 6.24 28.47 -2.58
N ASN A 783 5.79 27.29 -3.01
CA ASN A 783 4.71 26.54 -2.37
C ASN A 783 5.14 25.09 -2.10
N PHE A 784 5.04 24.67 -0.83
CA PHE A 784 5.49 23.35 -0.39
C PHE A 784 4.64 22.19 -0.91
N HIS A 785 3.32 22.40 -1.10
CA HIS A 785 2.42 21.38 -1.60
C HIS A 785 2.50 21.24 -3.12
N ALA A 786 2.58 22.36 -3.84
CA ALA A 786 2.74 22.37 -5.30
C ALA A 786 4.18 22.03 -5.74
N LYS A 787 5.17 22.12 -4.85
CA LYS A 787 6.60 21.87 -5.09
C LYS A 787 7.14 22.58 -6.33
N ASN A 788 6.88 23.89 -6.43
CA ASN A 788 7.32 24.74 -7.53
C ASN A 788 8.80 25.21 -7.44
N PHE A 789 9.62 24.46 -6.71
CA PHE A 789 11.06 24.69 -6.52
C PHE A 789 11.80 23.35 -6.49
N ASN A 790 13.08 23.37 -6.82
CA ASN A 790 13.97 22.20 -6.75
C ASN A 790 15.07 22.42 -5.72
N TYR A 791 15.59 21.34 -5.13
CA TYR A 791 16.81 21.40 -4.32
C TYR A 791 18.04 21.29 -5.24
N GLU A 792 18.93 22.29 -5.19
CA GLU A 792 20.16 22.35 -5.98
C GLU A 792 21.36 22.40 -5.03
N THR A 793 22.39 21.60 -5.31
CA THR A 793 23.68 21.68 -4.59
C THR A 793 24.64 22.52 -5.41
N MET A 794 25.15 23.62 -4.85
CA MET A 794 26.07 24.53 -5.56
C MET A 794 27.16 25.07 -4.64
N ASN A 795 28.16 25.73 -5.24
CA ASN A 795 29.23 26.40 -4.49
C ASN A 795 28.67 27.68 -3.83
N PHE A 796 29.07 27.94 -2.59
CA PHE A 796 28.61 29.10 -1.82
C PHE A 796 28.90 30.42 -2.53
N GLY A 797 30.08 30.54 -3.16
CA GLY A 797 30.44 31.74 -3.93
C GLY A 797 29.58 31.96 -5.17
N GLU A 798 29.27 30.89 -5.91
CA GLU A 798 28.36 30.95 -7.06
C GLU A 798 26.95 31.35 -6.62
N PHE A 799 26.49 30.82 -5.48
CA PHE A 799 25.19 31.18 -4.91
C PHE A 799 25.13 32.66 -4.53
N ILE A 800 26.11 33.17 -3.77
CA ILE A 800 26.15 34.58 -3.39
C ILE A 800 26.23 35.47 -4.64
N ASN A 801 27.04 35.12 -5.65
CA ASN A 801 27.07 35.89 -6.89
C ASN A 801 25.71 35.89 -7.61
N SER A 802 25.03 34.73 -7.68
CA SER A 802 23.74 34.59 -8.36
C SER A 802 22.63 35.44 -7.71
N ILE A 803 22.57 35.48 -6.37
CA ILE A 803 21.51 36.23 -5.66
C ILE A 803 21.66 37.74 -5.80
N TYR A 804 22.89 38.25 -5.95
CA TYR A 804 23.15 39.69 -6.10
C TYR A 804 23.14 40.15 -7.57
N LYS A 805 23.29 39.24 -8.53
CA LYS A 805 23.08 39.50 -9.96
C LYS A 805 21.63 39.31 -10.44
N ASP A 806 20.75 38.81 -9.57
CA ASP A 806 19.34 38.51 -9.88
C ASP A 806 19.15 37.51 -11.05
N GLU A 807 20.10 36.59 -11.23
CA GLU A 807 20.07 35.60 -12.32
C GLU A 807 19.11 34.43 -12.05
N LYS A 808 18.93 34.07 -10.78
CA LYS A 808 18.13 32.92 -10.33
C LYS A 808 17.36 33.27 -9.06
N LYS A 809 16.18 32.67 -8.89
CA LYS A 809 15.36 32.79 -7.67
C LYS A 809 15.77 31.74 -6.65
N LEU A 810 16.81 32.05 -5.87
CA LEU A 810 17.42 31.12 -4.91
C LEU A 810 17.08 31.48 -3.47
N TYR A 811 16.83 30.46 -2.65
CA TYR A 811 16.66 30.56 -1.19
C TYR A 811 17.45 29.46 -0.46
N MET A 812 18.31 29.86 0.47
CA MET A 812 19.07 28.97 1.34
C MET A 812 18.55 29.06 2.77
N ARG A 813 18.29 27.89 3.36
CA ARG A 813 18.21 27.69 4.82
C ARG A 813 19.34 26.73 5.18
N SER A 814 20.21 27.12 6.09
CA SER A 814 21.29 26.23 6.51
C SER A 814 20.78 24.96 7.20
N ILE A 815 21.56 23.90 7.03
CA ILE A 815 21.38 22.61 7.69
C ILE A 815 22.68 22.25 8.42
N SER A 816 22.62 21.31 9.37
CA SER A 816 23.83 20.84 10.05
C SER A 816 24.85 20.31 9.05
N THR A 817 26.06 20.84 9.11
CA THR A 817 27.19 20.51 8.24
C THR A 817 27.76 19.13 8.57
N LYS A 818 27.81 18.79 9.86
CA LYS A 818 28.30 17.51 10.35
C LYS A 818 27.25 16.40 10.25
N ASN A 819 26.00 16.69 10.62
CA ASN A 819 24.97 15.68 10.80
C ASN A 819 23.56 16.16 10.40
N PRO A 820 23.30 16.45 9.11
CA PRO A 820 22.04 17.07 8.65
C PRO A 820 20.77 16.25 8.92
N ARG A 821 20.90 14.93 9.17
CA ARG A 821 19.78 14.03 9.46
C ARG A 821 19.46 13.88 10.93
N THR A 822 20.37 14.27 11.83
CA THR A 822 20.23 13.97 13.27
C THR A 822 20.49 15.17 14.18
N LYS A 823 20.99 16.30 13.64
CA LYS A 823 21.20 17.54 14.38
C LYS A 823 20.53 18.74 13.70
N PRO A 824 19.97 19.68 14.48
CA PRO A 824 19.52 20.96 13.95
C PRO A 824 20.70 21.82 13.49
N SER A 825 20.44 22.83 12.66
CA SER A 825 21.48 23.78 12.26
C SER A 825 21.76 24.77 13.38
N LEU A 826 23.04 24.97 13.69
CA LEU A 826 23.52 25.94 14.67
C LEU A 826 24.58 26.81 13.99
N LEU A 827 24.35 28.12 13.92
CA LEU A 827 25.27 29.08 13.27
C LEU A 827 26.70 28.93 13.77
N GLU A 828 26.88 28.78 15.08
CA GLU A 828 28.19 28.62 15.72
C GLU A 828 28.90 27.30 15.40
N GLU A 829 28.16 26.25 15.02
CA GLU A 829 28.74 24.97 14.61
C GLU A 829 28.94 24.90 13.09
N ASP A 830 27.96 25.42 12.33
CA ASP A 830 27.87 25.26 10.89
C ASP A 830 28.58 26.37 10.12
N PHE A 831 28.70 27.57 10.68
CA PHE A 831 29.38 28.71 10.06
C PHE A 831 30.31 29.37 11.08
N PHE A 832 31.18 28.54 11.67
CA PHE A 832 32.13 28.93 12.70
C PHE A 832 32.94 30.17 12.30
N GLU A 833 33.32 30.28 11.03
CA GLU A 833 34.16 31.31 10.44
C GLU A 833 33.55 32.72 10.55
N ILE A 834 32.22 32.83 10.56
CA ILE A 834 31.49 34.11 10.69
C ILE A 834 30.69 34.21 11.98
N SER A 835 30.70 33.17 12.81
CA SER A 835 29.87 33.06 14.01
C SER A 835 30.19 34.13 15.06
N SER A 836 31.45 34.55 15.17
CA SER A 836 31.91 35.58 16.12
C SER A 836 31.38 36.99 15.81
N ASP A 837 30.91 37.23 14.59
CA ASP A 837 30.32 38.51 14.20
C ASP A 837 28.86 38.67 14.65
N PHE A 838 28.19 37.56 14.97
CA PHE A 838 26.79 37.51 15.34
C PHE A 838 26.65 37.16 16.82
N ARG A 839 25.73 37.85 17.50
CA ARG A 839 25.31 37.45 18.85
C ARG A 839 23.82 37.65 19.04
N ILE A 840 23.23 36.78 19.85
CA ILE A 840 21.90 37.03 20.40
C ILE A 840 22.05 38.19 21.40
N PRO A 841 21.23 39.27 21.31
CA PRO A 841 21.33 40.39 22.23
C PRO A 841 21.30 39.93 23.70
N PRO A 842 22.15 40.51 24.58
CA PRO A 842 22.22 40.12 26.00
C PRO A 842 20.85 40.10 26.69
N GLU A 843 19.99 41.06 26.36
CA GLU A 843 18.63 41.23 26.88
C GLU A 843 17.72 40.03 26.59
N LEU A 844 18.01 39.27 25.52
CA LEU A 844 17.25 38.08 25.11
C LEU A 844 17.95 36.77 25.50
N SER A 845 19.27 36.84 25.68
CA SER A 845 20.17 35.68 25.73
C SER A 845 19.89 34.71 26.89
N GLN A 846 19.51 35.22 28.07
CA GLN A 846 19.29 34.39 29.25
C GLN A 846 18.06 33.48 29.10
N ILE A 847 17.06 33.89 28.32
CA ILE A 847 15.86 33.09 28.05
C ILE A 847 16.08 32.16 26.86
N ILE A 848 16.72 32.66 25.80
CA ILE A 848 16.87 31.91 24.55
C ILE A 848 17.92 30.81 24.68
N ASN A 849 19.09 31.09 25.25
CA ASN A 849 20.23 30.15 25.22
C ASN A 849 19.97 28.82 25.95
N PRO A 850 19.36 28.78 27.16
CA PRO A 850 19.15 27.51 27.88
C PRO A 850 18.26 26.52 27.11
N ASN A 851 17.32 27.04 26.32
CA ASN A 851 16.35 26.24 25.57
C ASN A 851 16.53 26.33 24.04
N LYS A 852 17.69 26.83 23.59
CA LYS A 852 17.97 27.03 22.17
C LYS A 852 17.93 25.69 21.43
N PHE A 853 17.16 25.66 20.35
CA PHE A 853 16.99 24.48 19.52
C PHE A 853 17.76 24.58 18.21
N SER A 854 17.69 25.72 17.51
CA SER A 854 18.41 25.93 16.24
C SER A 854 18.67 27.41 15.97
N SER A 855 19.69 27.72 15.16
CA SER A 855 20.03 29.07 14.70
C SER A 855 20.36 29.12 13.20
N PRO A 856 19.47 28.65 12.30
CA PRO A 856 19.72 28.60 10.86
C PRO A 856 20.01 29.97 10.24
N LEU A 857 21.04 30.01 9.39
CA LEU A 857 21.34 31.10 8.47
C LEU A 857 20.40 31.03 7.26
N ARG A 858 19.73 32.14 6.96
CA ARG A 858 18.81 32.28 5.83
C ARG A 858 19.33 33.32 4.86
N ILE A 859 19.49 32.93 3.59
CA ILE A 859 19.95 33.83 2.53
C ILE A 859 19.01 33.68 1.34
N SER A 860 18.57 34.78 0.74
CA SER A 860 17.57 34.77 -0.32
C SER A 860 17.86 35.78 -1.41
N SER A 861 17.46 35.45 -2.63
CA SER A 861 17.42 36.38 -3.76
C SER A 861 16.36 37.47 -3.53
N LYS A 862 16.39 38.49 -4.39
CA LYS A 862 15.31 39.48 -4.48
C LYS A 862 14.02 38.82 -4.96
N ASN A 863 12.86 39.38 -4.58
CA ASN A 863 11.53 39.01 -5.07
C ASN A 863 11.12 37.54 -4.87
N ILE A 864 11.69 36.86 -3.87
CA ILE A 864 11.34 35.48 -3.54
C ILE A 864 10.55 35.40 -2.22
N GLY A 865 9.39 34.75 -2.31
CA GLY A 865 8.51 34.44 -1.20
C GLY A 865 8.59 32.97 -0.78
N MET A 866 8.50 32.73 0.52
CA MET A 866 8.30 31.39 1.07
C MET A 866 6.82 31.16 1.38
N TRP A 867 6.39 29.90 1.31
CA TRP A 867 5.02 29.50 1.64
C TRP A 867 4.60 29.90 3.05
N LEU A 868 3.29 30.07 3.23
CA LEU A 868 2.67 30.24 4.54
C LEU A 868 2.84 28.96 5.37
N HIS A 869 3.43 29.10 6.55
CA HIS A 869 3.67 28.02 7.52
C HIS A 869 3.52 28.53 8.94
N TYR A 870 3.48 27.65 9.93
CA TYR A 870 3.66 28.03 11.34
C TYR A 870 4.80 27.25 11.94
N ASP A 871 5.45 27.86 12.94
CA ASP A 871 6.48 27.21 13.74
C ASP A 871 5.92 26.85 15.11
N VAL A 872 6.22 25.64 15.58
CA VAL A 872 5.75 25.16 16.89
C VAL A 872 6.55 25.79 18.04
N MET A 873 7.80 26.19 17.76
CA MET A 873 8.68 26.83 18.73
C MET A 873 8.61 28.36 18.61
N SER A 874 8.88 29.05 19.71
CA SER A 874 9.14 30.48 19.68
C SER A 874 10.39 30.75 18.86
N ASN A 875 10.38 31.83 18.10
CA ASN A 875 11.58 32.22 17.37
C ASN A 875 11.74 33.72 17.21
N ILE A 876 12.99 34.13 16.97
CA ILE A 876 13.31 35.49 16.53
C ILE A 876 13.94 35.42 15.15
N LEU A 877 13.50 36.32 14.27
CA LEU A 877 14.10 36.52 12.96
C LEU A 877 14.87 37.85 12.96
N ILE A 878 16.19 37.75 12.90
CA ILE A 878 17.11 38.89 12.95
C ILE A 878 17.51 39.22 11.52
N GLN A 879 17.14 40.41 11.06
CA GLN A 879 17.42 40.88 9.72
C GLN A 879 18.80 41.54 9.68
N ILE A 880 19.75 40.99 8.90
CA ILE A 880 21.15 41.44 8.91
C ILE A 880 21.46 42.32 7.71
N ARG A 881 20.99 41.93 6.51
CA ARG A 881 21.20 42.67 5.27
C ARG A 881 20.00 42.55 4.35
N GLY A 882 19.70 43.63 3.61
CA GLY A 882 18.52 43.73 2.75
C GLY A 882 17.22 43.88 3.55
N SER A 883 16.09 43.90 2.87
CA SER A 883 14.76 44.04 3.48
C SER A 883 13.83 42.87 3.16
N LYS A 884 12.94 42.56 4.12
CA LYS A 884 11.92 41.50 3.99
C LYS A 884 10.56 42.04 4.40
N LYS A 885 9.54 41.71 3.61
CA LYS A 885 8.13 41.88 3.95
C LYS A 885 7.61 40.59 4.56
N ILE A 886 6.98 40.65 5.72
CA ILE A 886 6.48 39.48 6.44
C ILE A 886 5.02 39.72 6.75
N ARG A 887 4.19 38.71 6.43
CA ARG A 887 2.78 38.71 6.77
C ARG A 887 2.51 37.53 7.71
N LEU A 888 1.92 37.82 8.86
CA LEU A 888 1.65 36.88 9.92
C LEU A 888 0.16 36.87 10.25
N TYR A 889 -0.31 35.77 10.82
CA TYR A 889 -1.68 35.58 11.26
C TYR A 889 -1.66 34.97 12.67
N PRO A 890 -2.59 35.39 13.55
CA PRO A 890 -2.72 34.80 14.86
C PRO A 890 -3.13 33.32 14.75
N PRO A 891 -2.77 32.46 15.73
CA PRO A 891 -3.14 31.03 15.72
C PRO A 891 -4.63 30.76 15.56
N SER A 892 -5.49 31.71 15.95
CA SER A 892 -6.95 31.65 15.75
C SER A 892 -7.37 31.51 14.29
N ASP A 893 -6.52 31.94 13.34
CA ASP A 893 -6.85 31.96 11.92
C ASP A 893 -6.54 30.62 11.22
N ILE A 894 -6.02 29.63 11.94
CA ILE A 894 -5.60 28.33 11.39
C ILE A 894 -6.70 27.64 10.55
N LEU A 895 -7.96 27.82 10.92
CA LEU A 895 -9.12 27.24 10.23
C LEU A 895 -9.44 27.91 8.89
N TYR A 896 -8.98 29.14 8.66
CA TYR A 896 -9.24 29.91 7.43
C TYR A 896 -8.10 29.84 6.42
N LEU A 897 -6.92 29.35 6.84
CA LEU A 897 -5.69 29.41 6.05
C LEU A 897 -5.31 28.08 5.39
N GLU A 898 -6.27 27.19 5.17
CA GLU A 898 -6.13 25.91 4.45
C GLU A 898 -4.96 25.01 4.90
N PHE A 899 -4.73 24.86 6.20
CA PHE A 899 -3.74 23.92 6.73
C PHE A 899 -4.29 22.48 6.77
N PRO A 900 -3.71 21.53 6.02
CA PRO A 900 -4.14 20.13 6.11
C PRO A 900 -3.85 19.53 7.49
N PRO A 901 -4.64 18.55 7.97
CA PRO A 901 -4.38 17.92 9.27
C PRO A 901 -2.96 17.38 9.39
N GLY A 902 -2.23 17.83 10.43
CA GLY A 902 -0.84 17.46 10.71
C GLY A 902 0.19 17.95 9.70
N SER A 903 -0.13 19.02 8.96
CA SER A 903 0.80 19.79 8.13
C SER A 903 1.07 21.14 8.79
N SER A 904 2.34 21.56 8.82
CA SER A 904 2.74 22.89 9.26
C SER A 904 2.83 23.91 8.12
N SER A 905 2.38 23.55 6.91
CA SER A 905 2.36 24.44 5.75
C SER A 905 0.96 24.48 5.09
N SER A 906 0.56 25.67 4.65
CA SER A 906 -0.72 25.96 4.00
C SER A 906 -0.72 25.60 2.51
N ARG A 907 -1.91 25.29 1.97
CA ARG A 907 -2.12 25.13 0.53
C ARG A 907 -2.28 26.44 -0.24
N ILE A 908 -2.53 27.56 0.44
CA ILE A 908 -2.72 28.87 -0.19
C ILE A 908 -1.49 29.21 -1.05
N PRO A 909 -1.65 29.43 -2.37
CA PRO A 909 -0.51 29.62 -3.27
C PRO A 909 0.36 30.83 -2.95
N ASN A 910 -0.25 31.99 -2.66
CA ASN A 910 0.46 33.21 -2.31
C ASN A 910 -0.45 34.13 -1.50
N ILE A 911 -0.09 34.37 -0.23
CA ILE A 911 -0.88 35.20 0.69
C ILE A 911 -0.73 36.71 0.44
N PHE A 912 0.23 37.14 -0.38
CA PHE A 912 0.50 38.55 -0.66
C PHE A 912 -0.32 39.10 -1.84
N ILE A 913 -1.12 38.26 -2.51
CA ILE A 913 -2.02 38.69 -3.59
C ILE A 913 -3.26 39.36 -2.99
N GLU A 914 -3.59 40.56 -3.47
CA GLU A 914 -4.79 41.30 -3.08
C GLU A 914 -6.06 40.67 -3.70
N ASN A 915 -7.20 40.74 -3.00
CA ASN A 915 -8.52 40.26 -3.45
C ASN A 915 -8.75 38.74 -3.40
N SER A 916 -8.06 38.00 -2.51
CA SER A 916 -8.43 36.62 -2.25
C SER A 916 -9.65 36.53 -1.31
N ILE A 917 -10.73 35.94 -1.83
CA ILE A 917 -11.94 35.58 -1.06
C ILE A 917 -11.60 34.68 0.14
N GLU A 918 -10.55 33.88 0.03
CA GLU A 918 -10.13 32.91 1.05
C GLU A 918 -9.63 33.61 2.33
N LEU A 919 -9.17 34.87 2.24
CA LEU A 919 -8.60 35.61 3.36
C LEU A 919 -9.61 36.46 4.12
N LYS A 920 -10.88 36.50 3.70
CA LYS A 920 -11.89 37.43 4.23
C LYS A 920 -12.06 37.37 5.74
N ASN A 921 -11.95 36.19 6.35
CA ASN A 921 -12.18 35.97 7.79
C ASN A 921 -10.87 35.93 8.60
N THR A 922 -9.77 36.39 8.03
CA THR A 922 -8.44 36.38 8.68
C THR A 922 -8.09 37.74 9.29
N HIS A 923 -7.11 37.76 10.18
CA HIS A 923 -6.62 38.92 10.92
C HIS A 923 -5.12 39.12 10.65
N PRO A 924 -4.73 39.47 9.41
CA PRO A 924 -3.34 39.59 9.03
C PRO A 924 -2.61 40.74 9.75
N TYR A 925 -1.38 40.45 10.13
CA TYR A 925 -0.38 41.40 10.57
C TYR A 925 0.73 41.51 9.53
N GLU A 926 1.28 42.68 9.32
CA GLU A 926 2.33 42.91 8.34
C GLU A 926 3.45 43.79 8.88
N VAL A 927 4.67 43.50 8.44
CA VAL A 927 5.85 44.31 8.75
C VAL A 927 6.93 44.20 7.67
N ASN A 928 7.63 45.30 7.45
CA ASN A 928 8.88 45.31 6.71
C ASN A 928 10.05 45.34 7.70
N LEU A 929 10.93 44.34 7.63
CA LEU A 929 12.15 44.29 8.43
C LEU A 929 13.32 44.88 7.66
N PHE A 930 14.10 45.71 8.35
CA PHE A 930 15.32 46.34 7.87
C PHE A 930 16.55 45.83 8.63
N PRO A 931 17.79 46.06 8.12
CA PRO A 931 19.00 45.66 8.82
C PRO A 931 19.05 46.15 10.27
N GLY A 932 19.22 45.21 11.21
CA GLY A 932 19.22 45.43 12.66
C GLY A 932 17.87 45.23 13.35
N ASP A 933 16.78 45.09 12.60
CA ASP A 933 15.48 44.75 13.18
C ASP A 933 15.43 43.26 13.60
N ILE A 934 14.78 43.01 14.73
CA ILE A 934 14.53 41.66 15.26
C ILE A 934 13.02 41.46 15.38
N LEU A 935 12.44 40.57 14.59
CA LEU A 935 11.04 40.18 14.73
C LEU A 935 10.92 39.02 15.70
N TYR A 936 10.19 39.20 16.79
CA TYR A 936 9.70 38.09 17.61
C TYR A 936 8.49 37.45 16.93
N ILE A 937 8.58 36.13 16.70
CA ILE A 937 7.49 35.29 16.19
C ILE A 937 7.11 34.33 17.32
N PRO A 938 5.96 34.53 17.96
CA PRO A 938 5.49 33.64 19.01
C PRO A 938 5.10 32.26 18.45
N PRO A 939 5.03 31.22 19.30
CA PRO A 939 4.71 29.87 18.85
C PRO A 939 3.32 29.82 18.19
N PHE A 940 3.19 28.98 17.16
CA PHE A 940 1.99 28.77 16.35
C PHE A 940 1.54 29.94 15.49
N TRP A 941 2.23 31.08 15.52
CA TRP A 941 1.93 32.18 14.59
C TRP A 941 2.23 31.76 13.16
N LEU A 942 1.21 31.85 12.31
CA LEU A 942 1.30 31.48 10.92
C LEU A 942 1.91 32.64 10.16
N HIS A 943 2.90 32.41 9.31
CA HIS A 943 3.62 33.48 8.65
C HIS A 943 4.18 33.07 7.29
N ALA A 944 4.31 34.05 6.41
CA ALA A 944 5.03 33.93 5.15
C ALA A 944 5.96 35.14 5.00
N ILE A 945 7.07 34.91 4.30
CA ILE A 945 8.15 35.88 4.15
C ILE A 945 8.34 36.14 2.67
N TYR A 946 8.43 37.40 2.28
CA TYR A 946 8.74 37.86 0.94
C TYR A 946 9.97 38.78 0.97
N SER A 947 11.01 38.45 0.22
CA SER A 947 12.26 39.22 0.24
C SER A 947 12.20 40.35 -0.78
N LEU A 948 12.31 41.59 -0.33
CA LEU A 948 12.24 42.79 -1.20
C LEU A 948 13.58 43.10 -1.88
N GLU A 949 14.66 42.64 -1.27
CA GLU A 949 16.05 42.77 -1.73
C GLU A 949 16.79 41.44 -1.49
N PRO A 950 17.97 41.24 -2.11
CA PRO A 950 18.87 40.16 -1.70
C PRO A 950 19.14 40.29 -0.19
N SER A 951 18.87 39.22 0.55
CA SER A 951 18.62 39.34 1.98
C SER A 951 19.30 38.25 2.77
N ILE A 952 19.89 38.63 3.90
CA ILE A 952 20.55 37.74 4.87
C ILE A 952 19.89 37.95 6.23
N SER A 953 19.48 36.84 6.86
CA SER A 953 18.93 36.83 8.21
C SER A 953 19.36 35.60 8.98
N VAL A 954 19.37 35.71 10.30
CA VAL A 954 19.55 34.56 11.21
C VAL A 954 18.26 34.38 11.97
N ASN A 955 17.75 33.15 11.97
CA ASN A 955 16.52 32.82 12.67
C ASN A 955 16.86 31.90 13.84
N VAL A 956 16.55 32.32 15.08
CA VAL A 956 16.87 31.55 16.29
C VAL A 956 15.60 30.99 16.90
N PHE A 957 15.55 29.68 17.10
CA PHE A 957 14.43 28.94 17.67
C PHE A 957 14.77 28.43 19.06
N TRP A 958 13.83 28.50 19.99
CA TRP A 958 13.96 27.90 21.32
C TRP A 958 12.64 27.27 21.77
N ARG A 959 12.75 26.27 22.65
CA ARG A 959 11.59 25.62 23.25
C ARG A 959 11.00 26.51 24.34
N HIS A 960 9.70 26.77 24.25
CA HIS A 960 8.95 27.50 25.27
C HIS A 960 8.27 26.56 26.29
N LEU A 961 8.17 25.27 25.98
CA LEU A 961 7.71 24.22 26.89
C LEU A 961 8.87 23.29 27.28
N GLU A 962 8.61 22.43 28.26
CA GLU A 962 9.52 21.34 28.60
C GLU A 962 9.75 20.38 27.43
N SER A 963 10.94 19.77 27.37
CA SER A 963 11.33 18.89 26.26
C SER A 963 10.40 17.70 26.03
N GLN A 964 9.63 17.27 27.03
CA GLN A 964 8.71 16.14 26.94
C GLN A 964 7.50 16.37 26.00
N TYR A 965 7.15 17.63 25.76
CA TYR A 965 6.06 18.01 24.86
C TYR A 965 6.48 18.02 23.38
N TYR A 966 7.79 18.04 23.10
CA TYR A 966 8.32 18.05 21.74
C TYR A 966 8.74 16.65 21.28
N ALA A 967 8.88 16.48 19.96
CA ALA A 967 9.54 15.31 19.41
C ALA A 967 11.03 15.27 19.82
N THR A 968 11.60 14.05 19.89
CA THR A 968 13.03 13.88 20.10
C THR A 968 13.82 14.51 18.96
N ILE A 969 14.98 15.13 19.22
CA ILE A 969 15.78 15.86 18.23
C ILE A 969 16.05 15.01 16.96
N THR A 970 16.35 13.73 17.10
CA THR A 970 16.59 12.80 15.98
C THR A 970 15.37 12.52 15.10
N LYS A 971 14.16 12.86 15.56
CA LYS A 971 12.89 12.68 14.84
C LYS A 971 12.31 13.99 14.31
N ASP A 972 12.90 15.12 14.68
CA ASP A 972 12.51 16.45 14.22
C ASP A 972 13.71 17.40 14.28
N VAL A 973 14.58 17.31 13.28
CA VAL A 973 15.77 18.17 13.18
C VAL A 973 15.45 19.59 12.72
N TYR A 974 14.26 19.81 12.15
CA TYR A 974 13.83 21.10 11.62
C TYR A 974 12.95 21.88 12.60
N GLY A 975 12.34 21.21 13.59
CA GLY A 975 11.42 21.82 14.54
C GLY A 975 9.99 21.97 13.99
N ASN A 976 9.63 21.20 12.97
CA ASN A 976 8.40 21.37 12.20
C ASN A 976 7.28 20.41 12.64
N ARG A 977 7.51 19.54 13.62
CA ARG A 977 6.49 18.62 14.12
C ARG A 977 5.67 19.27 15.22
N ASP A 978 4.36 19.03 15.16
CA ASP A 978 3.42 19.42 16.20
C ASP A 978 3.80 18.87 17.58
N LEU A 979 3.31 19.54 18.61
CA LEU A 979 3.47 19.07 19.98
C LEU A 979 2.89 17.65 20.13
N LYS A 980 3.57 16.84 20.92
CA LYS A 980 3.24 15.43 21.19
C LYS A 980 1.77 15.23 21.62
N PRO A 981 1.15 16.08 22.47
CA PRO A 981 -0.27 15.95 22.78
C PRO A 981 -1.17 16.01 21.54
N TYR A 982 -0.94 16.96 20.62
CA TYR A 982 -1.72 17.05 19.39
C TYR A 982 -1.51 15.82 18.50
N GLU A 983 -0.27 15.34 18.33
CA GLU A 983 -0.02 14.13 17.54
C GLU A 983 -0.71 12.88 18.14
N ILE A 984 -0.74 12.74 19.46
CA ILE A 984 -1.45 11.65 20.16
C ILE A 984 -2.96 11.80 19.93
N SER A 985 -3.52 12.97 20.21
CA SER A 985 -4.96 13.23 20.08
C SER A 985 -5.45 13.07 18.64
N ARG A 986 -4.66 13.48 17.64
CA ARG A 986 -4.99 13.27 16.22
C ARG A 986 -5.14 11.79 15.87
N ASN A 987 -4.38 10.91 16.51
CA ASN A 987 -4.55 9.46 16.34
C ASN A 987 -5.82 8.94 17.03
N LEU A 988 -6.27 9.59 18.11
CA LEU A 988 -7.54 9.28 18.78
C LEU A 988 -8.76 9.75 17.99
N ILE A 989 -8.67 10.86 17.24
CA ILE A 989 -9.75 11.32 16.35
C ILE A 989 -10.19 10.18 15.41
N LYS A 990 -9.25 9.39 14.90
CA LYS A 990 -9.58 8.22 14.08
C LYS A 990 -10.46 7.24 14.86
N LYS A 991 -10.12 6.91 16.10
CA LYS A 991 -10.93 6.02 16.96
C LYS A 991 -12.31 6.61 17.28
N ILE A 992 -12.39 7.91 17.53
CA ILE A 992 -13.65 8.61 17.77
C ILE A 992 -14.55 8.48 16.54
N VAL A 993 -14.03 8.79 15.36
CA VAL A 993 -14.78 8.66 14.09
C VAL A 993 -15.20 7.22 13.83
N GLU A 994 -14.37 6.25 14.20
CA GLU A 994 -14.68 4.82 14.11
C GLU A 994 -15.86 4.41 15.01
N ASN A 995 -16.00 4.99 16.21
CA ASN A 995 -17.13 4.69 17.11
C ASN A 995 -18.49 5.12 16.56
N PHE A 996 -18.52 6.07 15.62
CA PHE A 996 -19.74 6.49 14.93
C PHE A 996 -19.96 5.74 13.59
N LYS A 997 -19.23 4.64 13.37
CA LYS A 997 -19.51 3.71 12.26
C LYS A 997 -20.84 3.00 12.51
N GLY A 998 -21.72 3.05 11.51
CA GLY A 998 -23.09 2.53 11.60
C GLY A 998 -24.15 3.63 11.61
N LEU A 999 -23.80 4.85 12.04
CA LEU A 999 -24.69 6.01 11.93
C LEU A 999 -24.72 6.58 10.51
N SER A 1000 -25.88 7.14 10.12
CA SER A 1000 -26.06 7.86 8.87
C SER A 1000 -25.11 9.07 8.78
N ARG A 1001 -24.93 9.61 7.58
CA ARG A 1001 -24.08 10.81 7.37
C ARG A 1001 -24.55 11.98 8.24
N ASN A 1002 -25.85 12.18 8.38
CA ASN A 1002 -26.41 13.30 9.14
C ASN A 1002 -26.23 13.10 10.64
N GLU A 1003 -26.48 11.90 11.17
CA GLU A 1003 -26.26 11.59 12.59
C GLU A 1003 -24.79 11.65 12.96
N ARG A 1004 -23.91 11.04 12.15
CA ARG A 1004 -22.46 11.10 12.37
C ARG A 1004 -21.97 12.54 12.33
N LYS A 1005 -22.43 13.33 11.35
CA LYS A 1005 -22.10 14.75 11.27
C LYS A 1005 -22.58 15.48 12.52
N PHE A 1006 -23.85 15.31 12.91
CA PHE A 1006 -24.42 15.92 14.11
C PHE A 1006 -23.63 15.58 15.38
N TYR A 1007 -23.32 14.30 15.63
CA TYR A 1007 -22.57 13.90 16.82
C TYR A 1007 -21.09 14.31 16.78
N LEU A 1008 -20.44 14.31 15.62
CA LEU A 1008 -19.07 14.81 15.50
C LEU A 1008 -19.01 16.33 15.63
N GLU A 1009 -20.01 17.07 15.15
CA GLU A 1009 -20.15 18.51 15.37
C GLU A 1009 -20.38 18.80 16.86
N ARG A 1010 -21.22 18.01 17.52
CA ARG A 1010 -21.44 18.10 18.97
C ARG A 1010 -20.16 17.81 19.77
N LEU A 1011 -19.45 16.72 19.45
CA LEU A 1011 -18.15 16.42 20.07
C LEU A 1011 -17.11 17.51 19.78
N GLY A 1012 -17.13 18.08 18.57
CA GLY A 1012 -16.30 19.22 18.22
C GLY A 1012 -16.60 20.42 19.12
N ALA A 1013 -17.88 20.72 19.35
CA ALA A 1013 -18.31 21.78 20.26
C ALA A 1013 -17.89 21.49 21.72
N GLU A 1014 -18.04 20.26 22.20
CA GLU A 1014 -17.59 19.83 23.54
C GLU A 1014 -16.08 19.96 23.71
N LEU A 1015 -15.29 19.60 22.68
CA LEU A 1015 -13.83 19.78 22.70
C LEU A 1015 -13.44 21.26 22.70
N ILE A 1016 -14.18 22.11 21.98
CA ILE A 1016 -13.97 23.57 22.01
C ILE A 1016 -14.32 24.12 23.39
N GLU A 1017 -15.39 23.66 24.02
CA GLU A 1017 -15.78 24.07 25.37
C GLU A 1017 -14.74 23.64 26.41
N ALA A 1018 -14.30 22.38 26.35
CA ALA A 1018 -13.25 21.84 27.22
C ALA A 1018 -11.89 22.54 27.04
N SER A 1019 -11.65 23.22 25.91
CA SER A 1019 -10.44 24.01 25.71
C SER A 1019 -10.44 25.36 26.44
N LYS A 1020 -11.59 25.79 26.99
CA LYS A 1020 -11.74 27.05 27.74
C LYS A 1020 -11.51 26.90 29.25
N THR A 1021 -11.45 25.66 29.75
CA THR A 1021 -11.12 25.30 31.13
C THR A 1021 -9.64 25.00 31.26
#